data_AF-T0PY41-F1
#
_entry.id   AF-T0PY41-F1
#
_cell.length_a   1.000
_cell.length_b   1.000
_cell.length_c   1.000
_cell.angle_alpha   90.00
_cell.angle_beta   90.00
_cell.angle_gamma   90.00
#
_symmetry.space_group_name_H-M   'P 1'
#
loop_
_entity.id
_entity.type
_entity.pdbx_description
1 polymer ?
#
loop_
_entity_poly.entity_id
_entity_poly.type
_entity_poly.pdbx_seq_one_letter_code
_entity_poly.pdbx_strand_id
1 'polypeptide(L)'
;MAKHVAERCAYEAAVALVHEPGAFVSTGALPQSPPFLIRPDPSALPIPSAAIAFAYDEGFNSMLETIEEDITRDLAPTGEMQLVLSHMAIDSVGDAATFKLLPTNDANDACTFGSLIVLLPSMHEGGVITCTHGSETASFDVETSPVVTAFAAAFLSTSFTSAPITSGRRVALVFRLSYDEAHDNMRLAAPNQEPAIAAFTALAHSPFLTYQCIGKPVAYPTPSEPPSFEHLESIDKGLVDVLLVTKCFDVGLVVDATYYCRAGYVLLHPACGVPDIIWDTCKYRKPDLTLGDSAESSCRLIFWPKHHRVVLGDWDDALEYLAIVLLGDAPDDGHGLDEDDGYLGLRDVDVILRAAMTTFGPDRRLPQDYFYGRRHPLAIMARLLAHQDDLDLTLHFVANIVSFDREDVSVSDVALWLHGLLTTHGWGPFLPALLQLLPRLSKRHVLDVLHLLTSFVGLDDAPLHVIFKRNLLLEAYVTNTAPHLARANYIGHRLPPALVSAVDAFVLPPPPSVAPLFMADRSCNFHADIAVGLASAIQRDPTIARSPLVAHVLDAFRARTMTEQDVCDLEQAGLDVAGSLMYLALFVKRLDDAVFLNLTRAWGLGLLPVARTIATKFKELVAPALTSRIAAYIVASSHTLAEKEMRCRMLRCTVYAPDTSKAHKLVRDAIELLRWFAIDELLAFLDVWCDALWKTLRETDQLLLPLANLFVHVDAPLCRRLFALATTKPSANSYSESFSYAYGSRDVWGSTFPRAADARSNEAAVVDRVATVIATLQAQLCTSTKTTVDVKNDTTRQTKRQRR
;
A
#
# COMPACT_ATOMS: atom_id res chain seq x y z
N MET A 1 -2.70 -5.00 -10.97
CA MET A 1 -2.40 -4.83 -12.41
C MET A 1 -3.56 -5.25 -13.30
N ALA A 2 -4.02 -6.51 -13.30
CA ALA A 2 -5.15 -6.93 -14.15
C ALA A 2 -6.45 -6.12 -13.92
N LYS A 3 -6.82 -5.86 -12.66
CA LYS A 3 -7.97 -5.00 -12.30
C LYS A 3 -7.86 -3.58 -12.88
N HIS A 4 -6.72 -2.93 -12.63
CA HIS A 4 -6.37 -1.60 -13.16
C HIS A 4 -6.48 -1.52 -14.69
N VAL A 5 -5.95 -2.53 -15.41
CA VAL A 5 -6.04 -2.60 -16.87
C VAL A 5 -7.50 -2.76 -17.32
N ALA A 6 -8.28 -3.63 -16.68
CA ALA A 6 -9.68 -3.84 -17.04
C ALA A 6 -10.53 -2.57 -16.84
N GLU A 7 -10.34 -1.86 -15.74
CA GLU A 7 -11.05 -0.60 -15.47
C GLU A 7 -10.66 0.50 -16.47
N ARG A 8 -9.36 0.63 -16.78
CA ARG A 8 -8.89 1.55 -17.82
C ARG A 8 -9.54 1.24 -19.17
N CYS A 9 -9.51 -0.02 -19.59
CA CYS A 9 -10.13 -0.45 -20.85
C CYS A 9 -11.64 -0.20 -20.87
N ALA A 10 -12.32 -0.30 -19.73
CA ALA A 10 -13.75 -0.02 -19.65
C ALA A 10 -14.06 1.47 -19.86
N TYR A 11 -13.25 2.38 -19.28
CA TYR A 11 -13.37 3.81 -19.55
C TYR A 11 -13.00 4.17 -20.99
N GLU A 12 -11.93 3.60 -21.54
CA GLU A 12 -11.53 3.82 -22.94
C GLU A 12 -12.62 3.31 -23.91
N ALA A 13 -13.23 2.15 -23.62
CA ALA A 13 -14.35 1.63 -24.40
C ALA A 13 -15.60 2.52 -24.29
N ALA A 14 -15.92 3.04 -23.10
CA ALA A 14 -17.04 3.97 -22.93
C ALA A 14 -16.81 5.29 -23.67
N VAL A 15 -15.59 5.84 -23.64
CA VAL A 15 -15.23 7.04 -24.42
C VAL A 15 -15.28 6.76 -25.93
N ALA A 16 -14.91 5.57 -26.39
CA ALA A 16 -14.99 5.20 -27.80
C ALA A 16 -16.44 5.08 -28.33
N LEU A 17 -17.44 4.95 -27.43
CA LEU A 17 -18.86 4.99 -27.77
C LEU A 17 -19.42 6.41 -27.87
N VAL A 18 -18.66 7.43 -27.45
CA VAL A 18 -19.10 8.82 -27.55
C VAL A 18 -19.00 9.27 -28.99
N HIS A 19 -20.09 9.86 -29.48
CA HIS A 19 -20.13 10.50 -30.78
C HIS A 19 -20.05 12.01 -30.64
N GLU A 20 -19.66 12.70 -31.70
CA GLU A 20 -19.76 14.16 -31.74
C GLU A 20 -21.22 14.59 -31.51
N PRO A 21 -21.46 15.62 -30.68
CA PRO A 21 -22.78 16.17 -30.47
C PRO A 21 -23.27 16.69 -31.81
N GLY A 22 -24.49 16.30 -32.14
CA GLY A 22 -25.19 16.72 -33.34
C GLY A 22 -26.66 16.51 -33.09
N ALA A 23 -27.47 17.49 -33.43
CA ALA A 23 -28.90 17.34 -33.40
C ALA A 23 -29.33 16.27 -34.41
N PHE A 24 -30.39 15.52 -34.12
CA PHE A 24 -30.97 14.61 -35.12
C PHE A 24 -31.70 15.38 -36.24
N VAL A 25 -31.94 16.68 -36.02
CA VAL A 25 -32.64 17.61 -36.91
C VAL A 25 -32.09 19.03 -36.75
N SER A 26 -31.88 19.72 -37.86
CA SER A 26 -31.68 21.17 -37.94
C SER A 26 -32.97 21.80 -38.39
N THR A 27 -33.45 22.83 -37.69
CA THR A 27 -34.67 23.57 -38.08
C THR A 27 -34.37 25.05 -38.10
N GLY A 28 -34.84 25.75 -39.11
CA GLY A 28 -34.64 27.19 -39.22
C GLY A 28 -35.73 27.88 -40.03
N ALA A 29 -35.64 29.20 -40.05
CA ALA A 29 -36.57 30.07 -40.74
C ALA A 29 -35.79 31.17 -41.45
N LEU A 30 -35.97 31.27 -42.77
CA LEU A 30 -35.32 32.27 -43.60
C LEU A 30 -36.32 33.35 -44.03
N PRO A 31 -35.89 34.60 -44.20
CA PRO A 31 -36.69 35.64 -44.83
C PRO A 31 -37.03 35.27 -46.29
N GLN A 32 -38.11 35.85 -46.81
CA GLN A 32 -38.74 35.53 -48.11
C GLN A 32 -37.85 34.85 -49.15
N SER A 33 -38.27 33.67 -49.60
CA SER A 33 -37.65 33.01 -50.74
C SER A 33 -37.79 33.83 -52.03
N PRO A 34 -36.81 33.76 -52.95
CA PRO A 34 -36.93 34.36 -54.28
C PRO A 34 -38.13 33.79 -55.06
N PRO A 35 -38.75 34.57 -55.95
CA PRO A 35 -39.92 34.13 -56.72
C PRO A 35 -39.58 32.94 -57.65
N PHE A 36 -40.38 31.89 -57.58
CA PHE A 36 -40.23 30.68 -58.39
C PHE A 36 -41.16 30.71 -59.60
N LEU A 37 -40.72 30.14 -60.73
CA LEU A 37 -41.57 29.95 -61.90
C LEU A 37 -41.65 28.47 -62.23
N ILE A 38 -42.69 27.81 -61.74
CA ILE A 38 -42.92 26.38 -61.96
C ILE A 38 -43.77 26.25 -63.24
N ARG A 39 -43.36 25.37 -64.16
CA ARG A 39 -44.20 24.94 -65.29
C ARG A 39 -44.66 23.50 -65.07
N PRO A 40 -45.54 23.23 -64.11
CA PRO A 40 -45.87 21.87 -63.76
C PRO A 40 -46.75 21.23 -64.84
N ASP A 41 -46.52 19.95 -65.11
CA ASP A 41 -47.57 19.07 -65.61
C ASP A 41 -48.42 18.66 -64.39
N PRO A 42 -49.68 19.14 -64.28
CA PRO A 42 -50.50 18.94 -63.07
C PRO A 42 -50.88 17.46 -62.82
N SER A 43 -50.53 16.54 -63.72
CA SER A 43 -50.86 15.11 -63.60
C SER A 43 -49.84 14.27 -62.83
N ALA A 44 -48.64 14.80 -62.52
CA ALA A 44 -47.57 14.05 -61.85
C ALA A 44 -47.21 14.68 -60.49
N LEU A 45 -47.86 14.21 -59.41
CA LEU A 45 -47.50 14.53 -58.02
C LEU A 45 -46.86 13.29 -57.36
N PRO A 46 -45.70 13.41 -56.70
CA PRO A 46 -44.85 14.61 -56.55
C PRO A 46 -44.15 15.03 -57.86
N ILE A 47 -43.75 16.31 -57.96
CA ILE A 47 -43.10 16.86 -59.16
C ILE A 47 -41.59 16.58 -59.09
N PRO A 48 -41.01 15.74 -59.95
CA PRO A 48 -39.59 15.40 -59.89
C PRO A 48 -38.70 16.61 -60.21
N SER A 49 -37.48 16.62 -59.66
CA SER A 49 -36.53 17.74 -59.85
C SER A 49 -36.26 18.10 -61.31
N ALA A 50 -36.21 17.11 -62.20
CA ALA A 50 -36.01 17.32 -63.65
C ALA A 50 -37.13 18.16 -64.33
N ALA A 51 -38.29 18.31 -63.68
CA ALA A 51 -39.41 19.11 -64.16
C ALA A 51 -39.48 20.52 -63.51
N ILE A 52 -38.52 20.86 -62.65
CA ILE A 52 -38.47 22.13 -61.92
C ILE A 52 -37.34 22.99 -62.50
N ALA A 53 -37.65 24.26 -62.79
CA ALA A 53 -36.68 25.25 -63.21
C ALA A 53 -36.76 26.47 -62.28
N PHE A 54 -35.61 26.98 -61.86
CA PHE A 54 -35.51 28.18 -61.03
C PHE A 54 -35.32 29.40 -61.95
N ALA A 55 -36.04 30.49 -61.68
CA ALA A 55 -35.97 31.70 -62.51
C ALA A 55 -34.83 32.65 -62.08
N TYR A 56 -34.34 32.49 -60.85
CA TYR A 56 -33.32 33.33 -60.21
C TYR A 56 -32.36 32.46 -59.40
N ASP A 57 -31.29 32.00 -60.05
CA ASP A 57 -30.34 31.06 -59.43
C ASP A 57 -29.58 31.67 -58.25
N GLU A 58 -29.19 32.96 -58.34
CA GLU A 58 -28.39 33.63 -57.28
C GLU A 58 -29.10 33.67 -55.91
N GLY A 59 -30.37 34.09 -55.86
CA GLY A 59 -31.10 34.19 -54.60
C GLY A 59 -31.41 32.82 -53.99
N PHE A 60 -31.61 31.80 -54.84
CA PHE A 60 -31.86 30.44 -54.39
C PHE A 60 -30.59 29.79 -53.84
N ASN A 61 -29.45 29.99 -54.50
CA ASN A 61 -28.16 29.53 -54.01
C ASN A 61 -27.80 30.18 -52.66
N SER A 62 -28.01 31.49 -52.51
CA SER A 62 -27.78 32.18 -51.22
C SER A 62 -28.67 31.64 -50.09
N MET A 63 -29.92 31.29 -50.39
CA MET A 63 -30.80 30.62 -49.43
C MET A 63 -30.24 29.24 -49.04
N LEU A 64 -29.83 28.44 -50.02
CA LEU A 64 -29.26 27.11 -49.77
C LEU A 64 -27.94 27.17 -49.00
N GLU A 65 -27.05 28.12 -49.29
CA GLU A 65 -25.82 28.36 -48.53
C GLU A 65 -26.13 28.63 -47.05
N THR A 66 -27.14 29.47 -46.77
CA THR A 66 -27.55 29.76 -45.39
C THR A 66 -28.12 28.51 -44.69
N ILE A 67 -28.93 27.72 -45.40
CA ILE A 67 -29.44 26.44 -44.87
C ILE A 67 -28.28 25.47 -44.63
N GLU A 68 -27.31 25.40 -45.54
CA GLU A 68 -26.16 24.53 -45.45
C GLU A 68 -25.29 24.86 -44.23
N GLU A 69 -25.11 26.15 -43.92
CA GLU A 69 -24.44 26.59 -42.68
C GLU A 69 -25.18 26.10 -41.43
N ASP A 70 -26.51 26.23 -41.39
CA ASP A 70 -27.34 25.75 -40.27
C ASP A 70 -27.29 24.21 -40.16
N ILE A 71 -27.36 23.48 -41.27
CA ILE A 71 -27.23 22.02 -41.29
C ILE A 71 -25.83 21.60 -40.82
N THR A 72 -24.79 22.28 -41.28
CA THR A 72 -23.41 21.96 -40.91
C THR A 72 -23.20 22.19 -39.41
N ARG A 73 -23.75 23.29 -38.88
CA ARG A 73 -23.70 23.61 -37.45
C ARG A 73 -24.46 22.59 -36.61
N ASP A 74 -25.68 22.24 -37.01
CA ASP A 74 -26.61 21.50 -36.15
C ASP A 74 -26.47 19.98 -36.33
N LEU A 75 -26.39 19.47 -37.57
CA LEU A 75 -26.23 18.04 -37.85
C LEU A 75 -24.77 17.56 -37.79
N ALA A 76 -23.80 18.48 -37.93
CA ALA A 76 -22.37 18.21 -37.93
C ALA A 76 -21.99 17.01 -38.85
N PRO A 77 -22.15 17.16 -40.18
CA PRO A 77 -21.67 16.18 -41.14
C PRO A 77 -20.15 16.06 -41.07
N THR A 78 -19.63 14.86 -41.33
CA THR A 78 -18.20 14.52 -41.17
C THR A 78 -17.30 14.94 -42.35
N GLY A 79 -17.86 15.61 -43.35
CA GLY A 79 -17.21 15.98 -44.61
C GLY A 79 -18.08 16.94 -45.41
N GLU A 80 -17.59 17.36 -46.58
CA GLU A 80 -18.33 18.23 -47.50
C GLU A 80 -19.62 17.54 -47.98
N MET A 81 -20.70 18.31 -48.00
CA MET A 81 -22.03 17.82 -48.36
C MET A 81 -22.64 18.65 -49.49
N GLN A 82 -23.54 18.04 -50.23
CA GLN A 82 -24.31 18.67 -51.28
C GLN A 82 -25.81 18.52 -51.03
N LEU A 83 -26.55 19.56 -51.42
CA LEU A 83 -28.01 19.64 -51.38
C LEU A 83 -28.58 19.30 -52.76
N VAL A 84 -29.00 18.05 -52.97
CA VAL A 84 -29.53 17.59 -54.27
C VAL A 84 -31.06 17.60 -54.25
N LEU A 85 -31.69 18.44 -55.06
CA LEU A 85 -33.15 18.49 -55.13
C LEU A 85 -33.72 17.15 -55.62
N SER A 86 -34.56 16.51 -54.81
CA SER A 86 -35.26 15.27 -55.17
C SER A 86 -36.55 15.58 -55.92
N HIS A 87 -37.43 16.36 -55.30
CA HIS A 87 -38.74 16.68 -55.86
C HIS A 87 -39.40 17.86 -55.13
N MET A 88 -40.51 18.33 -55.67
CA MET A 88 -41.44 19.24 -55.00
C MET A 88 -42.70 18.49 -54.60
N ALA A 89 -43.05 18.59 -53.32
CA ALA A 89 -44.26 18.04 -52.74
C ALA A 89 -45.35 19.12 -52.67
N ILE A 90 -46.57 18.76 -53.08
CA ILE A 90 -47.77 19.56 -52.85
C ILE A 90 -48.70 18.73 -51.98
N ASP A 91 -48.80 19.12 -50.71
CA ASP A 91 -49.55 18.40 -49.70
C ASP A 91 -50.82 19.19 -49.34
N SER A 92 -51.97 18.51 -49.40
CA SER A 92 -53.28 19.09 -49.08
C SER A 92 -54.01 18.36 -47.97
N VAL A 93 -53.40 17.30 -47.42
CA VAL A 93 -54.02 16.41 -46.43
C VAL A 93 -53.21 16.41 -45.14
N GLY A 94 -51.90 16.67 -45.20
CA GLY A 94 -50.98 16.52 -44.08
C GLY A 94 -50.35 15.13 -44.05
N ASP A 95 -49.94 14.59 -45.20
CA ASP A 95 -49.33 13.26 -45.30
C ASP A 95 -47.80 13.35 -45.39
N ALA A 96 -47.10 12.91 -44.35
CA ALA A 96 -45.64 12.91 -44.33
C ALA A 96 -45.01 11.99 -45.40
N ALA A 97 -45.78 11.05 -45.99
CA ALA A 97 -45.30 10.25 -47.10
C ALA A 97 -44.88 11.10 -48.31
N THR A 98 -45.44 12.31 -48.47
CA THR A 98 -45.05 13.23 -49.54
C THR A 98 -43.65 13.81 -49.36
N PHE A 99 -43.02 13.65 -48.19
CA PHE A 99 -41.66 14.11 -47.92
C PHE A 99 -40.60 13.02 -48.06
N LYS A 100 -41.00 11.78 -48.33
CA LYS A 100 -40.04 10.69 -48.52
C LYS A 100 -39.25 10.92 -49.80
N LEU A 101 -37.93 10.80 -49.71
CA LEU A 101 -37.05 10.89 -50.87
C LEU A 101 -37.51 9.90 -51.96
N LEU A 102 -37.55 10.38 -53.21
CA LEU A 102 -37.81 9.51 -54.34
C LEU A 102 -36.57 8.63 -54.61
N PRO A 103 -36.77 7.37 -55.06
CA PRO A 103 -35.67 6.53 -55.52
C PRO A 103 -34.91 7.23 -56.63
N THR A 104 -33.57 7.22 -56.56
CA THR A 104 -32.72 7.62 -57.68
C THR A 104 -32.03 6.38 -58.26
N ASN A 105 -31.70 6.44 -59.55
CA ASN A 105 -30.86 5.42 -60.19
C ASN A 105 -29.37 5.72 -60.01
N ASP A 106 -29.01 6.81 -59.34
CA ASP A 106 -27.63 7.22 -59.15
C ASP A 106 -26.93 6.34 -58.11
N ALA A 107 -25.68 5.95 -58.41
CA ALA A 107 -24.84 5.16 -57.51
C ALA A 107 -24.54 5.87 -56.17
N ASN A 108 -24.85 7.17 -56.05
CA ASN A 108 -24.61 8.00 -54.87
C ASN A 108 -25.66 7.81 -53.74
N ASP A 109 -26.58 6.86 -53.88
CA ASP A 109 -27.51 6.48 -52.79
C ASP A 109 -26.74 6.12 -51.50
N ALA A 110 -25.54 5.53 -51.61
CA ALA A 110 -24.70 5.14 -50.48
C ALA A 110 -24.11 6.32 -49.68
N CYS A 111 -23.96 7.51 -50.31
CA CYS A 111 -23.44 8.71 -49.66
C CYS A 111 -24.54 9.60 -49.06
N THR A 112 -25.81 9.20 -49.20
CA THR A 112 -26.94 9.96 -48.68
C THR A 112 -27.13 9.68 -47.20
N PHE A 113 -27.09 10.74 -46.37
CA PHE A 113 -27.23 10.62 -44.92
C PHE A 113 -28.52 11.24 -44.38
N GLY A 114 -29.19 12.10 -45.16
CA GLY A 114 -30.38 12.79 -44.68
C GLY A 114 -31.27 13.37 -45.76
N SER A 115 -32.30 14.05 -45.32
CA SER A 115 -33.25 14.79 -46.15
C SER A 115 -33.51 16.18 -45.58
N LEU A 116 -33.60 17.17 -46.46
CA LEU A 116 -33.97 18.55 -46.14
C LEU A 116 -35.34 18.86 -46.75
N ILE A 117 -36.26 19.35 -45.93
CA ILE A 117 -37.58 19.82 -46.33
C ILE A 117 -37.58 21.33 -46.20
N VAL A 118 -37.80 22.04 -47.31
CA VAL A 118 -37.93 23.51 -47.34
C VAL A 118 -39.37 23.86 -47.66
N LEU A 119 -40.08 24.45 -46.71
CA LEU A 119 -41.47 24.88 -46.86
C LEU A 119 -41.53 26.21 -47.59
N LEU A 120 -42.12 26.20 -48.79
CA LEU A 120 -42.30 27.41 -49.58
C LEU A 120 -43.50 28.21 -49.06
N PRO A 121 -43.49 29.55 -49.20
CA PRO A 121 -44.61 30.40 -48.85
C PRO A 121 -45.90 29.92 -49.52
N SER A 122 -46.82 29.36 -48.73
CA SER A 122 -48.07 28.79 -49.20
C SER A 122 -49.17 28.97 -48.14
N MET A 123 -50.42 29.13 -48.58
CA MET A 123 -51.55 29.39 -47.70
C MET A 123 -52.19 28.06 -47.29
N HIS A 124 -52.11 27.71 -46.01
CA HIS A 124 -52.73 26.53 -45.43
C HIS A 124 -53.05 26.68 -43.93
N GLU A 125 -53.96 25.87 -43.40
CA GLU A 125 -54.24 25.78 -41.96
C GLU A 125 -53.96 24.36 -41.45
N GLY A 126 -53.23 24.25 -40.34
CA GLY A 126 -52.74 22.96 -39.82
C GLY A 126 -51.46 22.51 -40.52
N GLY A 127 -51.14 21.22 -40.42
CA GLY A 127 -49.98 20.66 -41.11
C GLY A 127 -48.67 20.56 -40.32
N VAL A 128 -48.59 20.95 -39.04
CA VAL A 128 -47.35 20.91 -38.24
C VAL A 128 -46.49 19.66 -38.54
N ILE A 129 -45.24 19.87 -38.96
CA ILE A 129 -44.31 18.76 -39.21
C ILE A 129 -43.56 18.47 -37.92
N THR A 130 -43.51 17.20 -37.54
CA THR A 130 -42.75 16.73 -36.39
C THR A 130 -41.73 15.69 -36.83
N CYS A 131 -40.46 15.98 -36.57
CA CYS A 131 -39.34 15.08 -36.73
C CYS A 131 -39.14 14.30 -35.43
N THR A 132 -38.96 12.99 -35.51
CA THR A 132 -38.78 12.13 -34.33
C THR A 132 -37.61 11.18 -34.52
N HIS A 133 -36.73 11.10 -33.52
CA HIS A 133 -35.60 10.17 -33.48
C HIS A 133 -35.48 9.60 -32.07
N GLY A 134 -35.74 8.30 -31.90
CA GLY A 134 -35.84 7.69 -30.58
C GLY A 134 -36.95 8.35 -29.73
N SER A 135 -36.58 8.89 -28.57
CA SER A 135 -37.48 9.65 -27.68
C SER A 135 -37.50 11.16 -27.95
N GLU A 136 -36.65 11.66 -28.83
CA GLU A 136 -36.54 13.09 -29.11
C GLU A 136 -37.49 13.49 -30.24
N THR A 137 -38.13 14.64 -30.08
CA THR A 137 -39.08 15.20 -31.05
C THR A 137 -38.82 16.67 -31.25
N ALA A 138 -38.78 17.11 -32.51
CA ALA A 138 -38.75 18.53 -32.86
C ALA A 138 -39.90 18.80 -33.83
N SER A 139 -40.73 19.76 -33.49
CA SER A 139 -41.78 20.24 -34.39
C SER A 139 -41.35 21.57 -34.96
N PHE A 140 -41.56 21.76 -36.26
CA PHE A 140 -41.42 23.05 -36.89
C PHE A 140 -42.70 23.33 -37.67
N ASP A 141 -43.24 24.52 -37.42
CA ASP A 141 -44.44 25.00 -38.08
C ASP A 141 -44.20 26.43 -38.53
N VAL A 142 -44.72 26.75 -39.71
CA VAL A 142 -44.85 28.13 -40.15
C VAL A 142 -46.32 28.45 -39.96
N GLU A 143 -46.64 29.16 -38.87
CA GLU A 143 -47.97 29.77 -38.73
C GLU A 143 -48.18 30.73 -39.91
N THR A 144 -48.74 30.23 -41.02
CA THR A 144 -49.31 30.95 -42.19
C THR A 144 -48.56 32.16 -42.76
N SER A 145 -47.32 32.43 -42.36
CA SER A 145 -46.64 33.66 -42.74
C SER A 145 -46.19 33.53 -44.20
N PRO A 146 -46.75 34.33 -45.13
CA PRO A 146 -46.35 34.30 -46.54
C PRO A 146 -44.95 34.91 -46.76
N VAL A 147 -44.23 35.21 -45.68
CA VAL A 147 -42.98 35.98 -45.66
C VAL A 147 -41.79 35.12 -45.21
N VAL A 148 -42.04 33.93 -44.65
CA VAL A 148 -41.01 33.10 -44.03
C VAL A 148 -40.95 31.74 -44.69
N THR A 149 -39.73 31.32 -45.05
CA THR A 149 -39.43 29.98 -45.56
C THR A 149 -38.84 29.18 -44.40
N ALA A 150 -39.61 28.29 -43.78
CA ALA A 150 -39.02 27.38 -42.81
C ALA A 150 -38.42 26.16 -43.47
N PHE A 151 -37.45 25.56 -42.81
CA PHE A 151 -36.88 24.31 -43.23
C PHE A 151 -36.64 23.38 -42.05
N ALA A 152 -36.56 22.09 -42.36
CA ALA A 152 -35.93 21.13 -41.48
C ALA A 152 -35.09 20.13 -42.26
N ALA A 153 -33.88 19.91 -41.80
CA ALA A 153 -32.98 18.86 -42.26
C ALA A 153 -32.85 17.81 -41.18
N ALA A 154 -32.93 16.53 -41.54
CA ALA A 154 -32.74 15.44 -40.59
C ALA A 154 -32.03 14.26 -41.23
N PHE A 155 -31.40 13.43 -40.40
CA PHE A 155 -30.85 12.15 -40.82
C PHE A 155 -31.93 11.21 -41.36
N LEU A 156 -31.56 10.26 -42.21
CA LEU A 156 -32.49 9.23 -42.73
C LEU A 156 -33.04 8.32 -41.62
N SER A 157 -32.37 8.24 -40.47
CA SER A 157 -32.85 7.53 -39.28
C SER A 157 -34.00 8.25 -38.57
N THR A 158 -34.26 9.51 -38.90
CA THR A 158 -35.34 10.33 -38.32
C THR A 158 -36.65 10.10 -39.08
N SER A 159 -37.75 9.95 -38.35
CA SER A 159 -39.08 9.82 -38.96
C SER A 159 -39.84 11.14 -38.95
N PHE A 160 -40.42 11.50 -40.09
CA PHE A 160 -41.27 12.68 -40.24
C PHE A 160 -42.74 12.29 -40.09
N THR A 161 -43.47 13.10 -39.33
CA THR A 161 -44.93 13.05 -39.25
C THR A 161 -45.49 14.43 -39.56
N SER A 162 -46.70 14.48 -40.11
CA SER A 162 -47.40 15.73 -40.42
C SER A 162 -48.76 15.68 -39.77
N ALA A 163 -49.13 16.74 -39.05
CA ALA A 163 -50.51 16.92 -38.61
C ALA A 163 -51.43 17.14 -39.83
N PRO A 164 -52.75 16.90 -39.71
CA PRO A 164 -53.68 17.13 -40.81
C PRO A 164 -53.69 18.59 -41.28
N ILE A 165 -53.79 18.79 -42.59
CA ILE A 165 -54.08 20.08 -43.21
C ILE A 165 -55.60 20.22 -43.32
N THR A 166 -56.15 21.27 -42.72
CA THR A 166 -57.60 21.51 -42.63
C THR A 166 -58.11 22.48 -43.71
N SER A 167 -57.24 23.32 -44.24
CA SER A 167 -57.54 24.28 -45.32
C SER A 167 -56.28 24.57 -46.14
N GLY A 168 -56.45 24.87 -47.43
CA GLY A 168 -55.34 25.27 -48.32
C GLY A 168 -54.43 24.12 -48.77
N ARG A 169 -53.20 24.47 -49.18
CA ARG A 169 -52.18 23.50 -49.63
C ARG A 169 -50.79 23.97 -49.23
N ARG A 170 -49.97 23.04 -48.77
CA ARG A 170 -48.54 23.23 -48.52
C ARG A 170 -47.73 22.89 -49.75
N VAL A 171 -46.72 23.70 -50.01
CA VAL A 171 -45.70 23.39 -51.01
C VAL A 171 -44.37 23.25 -50.30
N ALA A 172 -43.66 22.15 -50.56
CA ALA A 172 -42.33 21.92 -50.01
C ALA A 172 -41.36 21.45 -51.10
N LEU A 173 -40.12 21.90 -51.02
CA LEU A 173 -39.00 21.32 -51.76
C LEU A 173 -38.34 20.27 -50.86
N VAL A 174 -38.10 19.09 -51.42
CA VAL A 174 -37.44 18.00 -50.72
C VAL A 174 -36.07 17.77 -51.36
N PHE A 175 -35.03 17.97 -50.57
CA PHE A 175 -33.64 17.77 -50.94
C PHE A 175 -33.08 16.53 -50.26
N ARG A 176 -32.13 15.92 -50.95
CA ARG A 176 -31.28 14.86 -50.46
C ARG A 176 -30.00 15.48 -49.92
N LEU A 177 -29.60 15.07 -48.72
CA LEU A 177 -28.32 15.43 -48.12
C LEU A 177 -27.35 14.29 -48.37
N SER A 178 -26.33 14.54 -49.18
CA SER A 178 -25.32 13.53 -49.52
C SER A 178 -23.92 14.11 -49.39
N TYR A 179 -22.97 13.28 -48.96
CA TYR A 179 -21.56 13.64 -49.03
C TYR A 179 -21.08 13.68 -50.48
N ASP A 180 -20.10 14.55 -50.75
CA ASP A 180 -19.50 14.67 -52.08
C ASP A 180 -18.67 13.43 -52.44
N GLU A 181 -17.93 12.88 -51.48
CA GLU A 181 -17.09 11.70 -51.66
C GLU A 181 -17.30 10.65 -50.56
N ALA A 182 -17.20 9.38 -50.95
CA ALA A 182 -17.21 8.22 -50.04
C ALA A 182 -15.98 8.24 -49.11
N HIS A 183 -16.18 8.17 -47.79
CA HIS A 183 -15.10 8.12 -46.81
C HIS A 183 -15.48 7.29 -45.58
N ASP A 184 -14.50 6.76 -44.86
CA ASP A 184 -14.73 5.76 -43.80
C ASP A 184 -15.53 6.30 -42.61
N ASN A 185 -15.45 7.59 -42.34
CA ASN A 185 -16.07 8.23 -41.18
C ASN A 185 -17.45 8.85 -41.46
N MET A 186 -18.16 8.44 -42.53
CA MET A 186 -19.46 9.03 -42.87
C MET A 186 -20.47 8.90 -41.74
N ARG A 187 -21.04 10.02 -41.33
CA ARG A 187 -22.18 10.04 -40.43
C ARG A 187 -23.48 9.86 -41.21
N LEU A 188 -23.94 8.62 -41.33
CA LEU A 188 -25.18 8.26 -42.05
C LEU A 188 -26.45 8.25 -41.18
N ALA A 189 -26.29 8.35 -39.86
CA ALA A 189 -27.39 8.36 -38.90
C ALA A 189 -27.11 9.39 -37.81
N ALA A 190 -28.17 9.84 -37.14
CA ALA A 190 -28.06 10.70 -35.98
C ALA A 190 -27.19 10.02 -34.90
N PRO A 191 -26.39 10.78 -34.14
CA PRO A 191 -25.54 10.22 -33.09
C PRO A 191 -26.42 9.50 -32.07
N ASN A 192 -26.13 8.24 -31.79
CA ASN A 192 -26.78 7.53 -30.71
C ASN A 192 -25.88 7.55 -29.48
N GLN A 193 -26.17 8.44 -28.53
CA GLN A 193 -25.42 8.54 -27.27
C GLN A 193 -25.85 7.50 -26.22
N GLU A 194 -26.96 6.79 -26.42
CA GLU A 194 -27.50 5.81 -25.46
C GLU A 194 -26.48 4.73 -25.04
N PRO A 195 -25.67 4.14 -25.95
CA PRO A 195 -24.66 3.17 -25.55
C PRO A 195 -23.59 3.77 -24.62
N ALA A 196 -23.16 5.00 -24.89
CA ALA A 196 -22.18 5.71 -24.06
C ALA A 196 -22.79 6.07 -22.69
N ILE A 197 -24.01 6.61 -22.67
CA ILE A 197 -24.77 6.92 -21.45
C ILE A 197 -24.93 5.66 -20.60
N ALA A 198 -25.35 4.54 -21.20
CA ALA A 198 -25.50 3.27 -20.50
C ALA A 198 -24.16 2.75 -19.95
N ALA A 199 -23.08 2.84 -20.73
CA ALA A 199 -21.74 2.43 -20.30
C ALA A 199 -21.22 3.27 -19.13
N PHE A 200 -21.31 4.60 -19.21
CA PHE A 200 -20.92 5.49 -18.11
C PHE A 200 -21.80 5.32 -16.88
N THR A 201 -23.11 5.13 -17.06
CA THR A 201 -24.03 4.81 -15.96
C THR A 201 -23.60 3.52 -15.27
N ALA A 202 -23.28 2.46 -16.01
CA ALA A 202 -22.78 1.21 -15.45
C ALA A 202 -21.45 1.39 -14.70
N LEU A 203 -20.53 2.21 -15.24
CA LEU A 203 -19.28 2.55 -14.57
C LEU A 203 -19.51 3.29 -13.25
N ALA A 204 -20.39 4.30 -13.22
CA ALA A 204 -20.68 5.06 -12.01
C ALA A 204 -21.38 4.24 -10.90
N HIS A 205 -22.11 3.19 -11.27
CA HIS A 205 -22.72 2.27 -10.31
C HIS A 205 -21.77 1.12 -9.90
N SER A 206 -20.56 1.04 -10.47
CA SER A 206 -19.57 0.08 -10.05
C SER A 206 -19.02 0.47 -8.67
N PRO A 207 -19.28 -0.31 -7.61
CA PRO A 207 -19.05 0.11 -6.23
C PRO A 207 -17.57 0.26 -5.84
N PHE A 208 -16.65 -0.23 -6.68
CA PHE A 208 -15.23 -0.35 -6.32
C PHE A 208 -14.30 0.01 -7.48
N LEU A 209 -14.60 1.09 -8.19
CA LEU A 209 -13.67 1.69 -9.11
C LEU A 209 -12.39 2.08 -8.36
N THR A 210 -11.25 1.65 -8.90
CA THR A 210 -9.94 1.93 -8.33
C THR A 210 -9.51 3.37 -8.65
N TYR A 211 -9.92 3.87 -9.81
CA TYR A 211 -9.71 5.25 -10.24
C TYR A 211 -10.89 6.12 -9.83
N GLN A 212 -10.63 7.15 -9.03
CA GLN A 212 -11.66 8.03 -8.50
C GLN A 212 -11.81 9.26 -9.38
N CYS A 213 -10.71 9.83 -9.87
CA CYS A 213 -10.68 10.94 -10.81
C CYS A 213 -10.01 10.52 -12.12
N ILE A 214 -10.73 10.67 -13.23
CA ILE A 214 -10.28 10.33 -14.58
C ILE A 214 -10.00 11.63 -15.34
N GLY A 215 -8.87 11.70 -16.02
CA GLY A 215 -8.49 12.80 -16.90
C GLY A 215 -8.46 12.34 -18.36
N LYS A 216 -8.91 13.18 -19.28
CA LYS A 216 -8.78 13.02 -20.72
C LYS A 216 -8.11 14.29 -21.27
N PRO A 217 -6.94 14.20 -21.93
CA PRO A 217 -6.36 15.33 -22.64
C PRO A 217 -7.36 15.87 -23.65
N VAL A 218 -7.55 17.19 -23.66
CA VAL A 218 -8.39 17.88 -24.66
C VAL A 218 -7.53 18.88 -25.41
N ALA A 219 -7.80 19.07 -26.70
CA ALA A 219 -7.19 20.16 -27.44
C ALA A 219 -7.75 21.48 -26.90
N TYR A 220 -6.88 22.42 -26.56
CA TYR A 220 -7.30 23.72 -26.04
C TYR A 220 -6.57 24.85 -26.76
N PRO A 221 -7.29 25.83 -27.33
CA PRO A 221 -6.69 26.91 -28.10
C PRO A 221 -5.93 27.86 -27.18
N THR A 222 -4.61 27.74 -27.16
CA THR A 222 -3.62 28.59 -26.47
C THR A 222 -3.71 28.69 -24.93
N PRO A 223 -2.58 28.72 -24.21
CA PRO A 223 -2.57 28.80 -22.74
C PRO A 223 -3.04 30.12 -22.13
N SER A 224 -3.33 31.16 -22.94
CA SER A 224 -3.61 32.51 -22.45
C SER A 224 -5.05 32.76 -22.06
N GLU A 225 -5.99 31.98 -22.58
CA GLU A 225 -7.41 32.15 -22.28
C GLU A 225 -7.83 31.23 -21.11
N PRO A 226 -8.71 31.69 -20.21
CA PRO A 226 -9.24 30.83 -19.16
C PRO A 226 -9.96 29.63 -19.79
N PRO A 227 -9.87 28.42 -19.20
CA PRO A 227 -10.54 27.25 -19.73
C PRO A 227 -12.05 27.50 -19.79
N SER A 228 -12.68 27.16 -20.91
CA SER A 228 -14.14 27.21 -21.11
C SER A 228 -14.60 25.94 -21.80
N PHE A 229 -15.75 25.42 -21.38
CA PHE A 229 -16.39 24.27 -22.02
C PHE A 229 -16.83 24.59 -23.46
N GLU A 230 -17.04 25.87 -23.79
CA GLU A 230 -17.40 26.32 -25.14
C GLU A 230 -16.27 26.11 -26.16
N HIS A 231 -15.01 26.09 -25.69
CA HIS A 231 -13.82 25.90 -26.52
C HIS A 231 -13.44 24.44 -26.74
N LEU A 232 -14.18 23.49 -26.16
CA LEU A 232 -13.96 22.06 -26.42
C LEU A 232 -14.27 21.71 -27.88
N GLU A 233 -13.49 20.79 -28.45
CA GLU A 233 -13.80 20.16 -29.73
C GLU A 233 -15.14 19.41 -29.65
N SER A 234 -15.76 19.16 -30.80
CA SER A 234 -17.08 18.52 -30.87
C SER A 234 -17.10 17.22 -30.08
N ILE A 235 -16.16 16.31 -30.31
CA ILE A 235 -16.12 15.00 -29.62
C ILE A 235 -16.04 15.13 -28.09
N ASP A 236 -15.31 16.12 -27.57
CA ASP A 236 -15.16 16.34 -26.13
C ASP A 236 -16.41 16.99 -25.52
N LYS A 237 -17.10 17.86 -26.27
CA LYS A 237 -18.44 18.35 -25.89
C LYS A 237 -19.42 17.19 -25.77
N GLY A 238 -19.42 16.27 -26.73
CA GLY A 238 -20.25 15.06 -26.69
C GLY A 238 -19.99 14.21 -25.44
N LEU A 239 -18.73 14.09 -25.02
CA LEU A 239 -18.38 13.38 -23.79
C LEU A 239 -18.91 14.12 -22.55
N VAL A 240 -18.77 15.45 -22.49
CA VAL A 240 -19.34 16.27 -21.41
C VAL A 240 -20.86 16.07 -21.34
N ASP A 241 -21.55 16.15 -22.47
CA ASP A 241 -23.02 15.98 -22.53
C ASP A 241 -23.44 14.59 -22.04
N VAL A 242 -22.78 13.51 -22.50
CA VAL A 242 -23.02 12.15 -22.04
C VAL A 242 -22.86 12.05 -20.51
N LEU A 243 -21.76 12.57 -19.97
CA LEU A 243 -21.49 12.53 -18.53
C LEU A 243 -22.53 13.31 -17.73
N LEU A 244 -22.93 14.50 -18.21
CA LEU A 244 -23.95 15.33 -17.56
C LEU A 244 -25.34 14.68 -17.61
N VAL A 245 -25.71 14.07 -18.74
CA VAL A 245 -26.99 13.35 -18.91
C VAL A 245 -27.11 12.19 -17.94
N THR A 246 -26.01 11.47 -17.65
CA THR A 246 -26.05 10.39 -16.64
C THR A 246 -26.41 10.90 -15.24
N LYS A 247 -26.16 12.18 -14.95
CA LYS A 247 -26.24 12.80 -13.60
C LYS A 247 -25.39 12.12 -12.52
N CYS A 248 -24.59 11.14 -12.90
CA CYS A 248 -23.80 10.31 -12.00
C CYS A 248 -22.34 10.76 -11.89
N PHE A 249 -21.90 11.70 -12.75
CA PHE A 249 -20.55 12.24 -12.75
C PHE A 249 -20.52 13.73 -12.42
N ASP A 250 -19.42 14.14 -11.81
CA ASP A 250 -18.96 15.51 -11.83
C ASP A 250 -17.94 15.69 -12.94
N VAL A 251 -17.93 16.87 -13.55
CA VAL A 251 -17.13 17.18 -14.73
C VAL A 251 -16.41 18.51 -14.51
N GLY A 252 -15.15 18.59 -14.91
CA GLY A 252 -14.34 19.79 -14.83
C GLY A 252 -13.28 19.89 -15.92
N LEU A 253 -12.73 21.08 -16.12
CA LEU A 253 -11.53 21.32 -16.92
C LEU A 253 -10.37 21.67 -16.01
N VAL A 254 -9.20 21.13 -16.27
CA VAL A 254 -7.97 21.43 -15.54
C VAL A 254 -6.90 21.90 -16.50
N VAL A 255 -6.32 23.06 -16.21
CA VAL A 255 -5.12 23.54 -16.89
C VAL A 255 -3.90 23.20 -16.04
N ASP A 256 -2.98 22.43 -16.60
CA ASP A 256 -1.75 22.02 -15.94
C ASP A 256 -0.83 23.23 -15.72
N ALA A 257 -0.35 23.42 -14.48
CA ALA A 257 0.75 24.36 -14.26
C ALA A 257 2.06 23.71 -14.73
N THR A 258 2.78 24.42 -15.60
CA THR A 258 4.02 23.95 -16.26
C THR A 258 5.18 23.61 -15.31
N TYR A 259 5.11 23.94 -14.01
CA TYR A 259 6.26 23.85 -13.12
C TYR A 259 6.13 23.02 -11.83
N TYR A 260 4.94 22.61 -11.36
CA TYR A 260 4.85 21.98 -10.03
C TYR A 260 3.79 20.88 -9.82
N CYS A 261 3.34 20.19 -10.88
CA CYS A 261 2.36 19.09 -10.71
C CYS A 261 1.06 19.54 -10.00
N ARG A 262 0.78 20.84 -9.96
CA ARG A 262 -0.44 21.45 -9.43
C ARG A 262 -1.29 21.91 -10.60
N ALA A 263 -2.61 21.79 -10.49
CA ALA A 263 -3.49 22.44 -11.43
C ALA A 263 -3.30 23.95 -11.29
N GLY A 264 -3.01 24.64 -12.39
CA GLY A 264 -2.97 26.10 -12.40
C GLY A 264 -4.37 26.67 -12.26
N TYR A 265 -5.35 25.99 -12.86
CA TYR A 265 -6.75 26.38 -12.84
C TYR A 265 -7.65 25.14 -12.96
N VAL A 266 -8.75 25.12 -12.22
CA VAL A 266 -9.82 24.11 -12.33
C VAL A 266 -11.09 24.88 -12.70
N LEU A 267 -11.92 24.38 -13.64
CA LEU A 267 -13.26 24.87 -13.92
C LEU A 267 -14.25 23.71 -13.82
N LEU A 268 -15.08 23.68 -12.79
CA LEU A 268 -16.15 22.68 -12.67
C LEU A 268 -17.38 23.10 -13.47
N HIS A 269 -18.05 22.12 -14.07
CA HIS A 269 -19.27 22.36 -14.82
C HIS A 269 -20.43 22.71 -13.86
N PRO A 270 -21.15 23.83 -14.07
CA PRO A 270 -22.16 24.30 -13.12
C PRO A 270 -23.32 23.32 -12.91
N ALA A 271 -23.69 22.56 -13.94
CA ALA A 271 -24.76 21.55 -13.85
C ALA A 271 -24.44 20.38 -12.90
N CYS A 272 -23.19 20.19 -12.50
CA CYS A 272 -22.80 19.13 -11.57
C CYS A 272 -23.18 19.45 -10.12
N GLY A 273 -23.33 20.73 -9.75
CA GLY A 273 -23.60 21.16 -8.38
C GLY A 273 -22.53 20.65 -7.41
N VAL A 274 -21.26 20.89 -7.74
CA VAL A 274 -20.12 20.46 -6.92
C VAL A 274 -19.91 21.46 -5.78
N PRO A 275 -19.84 21.02 -4.52
CA PRO A 275 -19.56 21.91 -3.38
C PRO A 275 -18.17 22.55 -3.46
N ASP A 276 -18.04 23.77 -2.94
CA ASP A 276 -16.79 24.56 -2.96
C ASP A 276 -15.61 23.85 -2.29
N ILE A 277 -15.85 23.02 -1.27
CA ILE A 277 -14.77 22.26 -0.61
C ILE A 277 -14.08 21.26 -1.57
N ILE A 278 -14.82 20.70 -2.53
CA ILE A 278 -14.26 19.78 -3.53
C ILE A 278 -13.43 20.55 -4.57
N TRP A 279 -13.86 21.76 -4.90
CA TRP A 279 -13.13 22.64 -5.82
C TRP A 279 -11.69 22.86 -5.37
N ASP A 280 -11.49 23.16 -4.09
CA ASP A 280 -10.16 23.40 -3.54
C ASP A 280 -9.29 22.14 -3.54
N THR A 281 -9.85 20.97 -3.24
CA THR A 281 -9.06 19.73 -3.28
C THR A 281 -8.69 19.31 -4.69
N CYS A 282 -9.57 19.54 -5.67
CA CYS A 282 -9.29 19.27 -7.09
C CYS A 282 -8.07 20.05 -7.62
N LYS A 283 -7.77 21.25 -7.08
CA LYS A 283 -6.58 22.04 -7.48
C LYS A 283 -5.25 21.34 -7.19
N TYR A 284 -5.22 20.51 -6.15
CA TYR A 284 -4.00 19.89 -5.66
C TYR A 284 -3.86 18.42 -6.08
N ARG A 285 -4.88 17.85 -6.72
CA ARG A 285 -4.92 16.43 -7.04
C ARG A 285 -4.72 16.19 -8.53
N LYS A 286 -3.82 15.25 -8.86
CA LYS A 286 -3.71 14.71 -10.21
C LYS A 286 -4.82 13.69 -10.46
N PRO A 287 -5.30 13.55 -11.71
CA PRO A 287 -6.16 12.42 -12.08
C PRO A 287 -5.48 11.10 -11.70
N ASP A 288 -6.24 10.15 -11.18
CA ASP A 288 -5.75 8.81 -10.84
C ASP A 288 -5.51 7.98 -12.12
N LEU A 289 -6.26 8.29 -13.18
CA LEU A 289 -6.14 7.70 -14.52
C LEU A 289 -6.18 8.80 -15.58
N THR A 290 -5.26 8.76 -16.55
CA THR A 290 -5.35 9.59 -17.77
C THR A 290 -5.66 8.69 -18.97
N LEU A 291 -6.73 9.01 -19.70
CA LEU A 291 -7.16 8.32 -20.91
C LEU A 291 -6.40 8.87 -22.14
N GLY A 292 -6.11 8.01 -23.12
CA GLY A 292 -5.41 8.40 -24.34
C GLY A 292 -3.89 8.56 -24.19
N ASP A 293 -3.25 8.99 -25.28
CA ASP A 293 -1.81 9.21 -25.30
C ASP A 293 -1.43 10.48 -24.53
N SER A 294 -0.39 10.38 -23.70
CA SER A 294 0.13 11.44 -22.84
C SER A 294 0.89 12.51 -23.62
N ALA A 295 0.38 12.93 -24.79
CA ALA A 295 0.86 14.16 -25.41
C ALA A 295 0.70 15.29 -24.38
N GLU A 296 1.67 16.21 -24.33
CA GLU A 296 1.70 17.35 -23.43
C GLU A 296 0.56 18.34 -23.76
N SER A 297 -0.70 17.96 -23.51
CA SER A 297 -1.79 18.92 -23.51
C SER A 297 -1.72 19.73 -22.21
N SER A 298 -1.80 21.04 -22.37
CA SER A 298 -1.91 21.98 -21.25
C SER A 298 -3.27 21.91 -20.56
N CYS A 299 -4.29 21.26 -21.16
CA CYS A 299 -5.64 21.18 -20.63
C CYS A 299 -6.17 19.73 -20.63
N ARG A 300 -6.90 19.37 -19.58
CA ARG A 300 -7.57 18.07 -19.48
C ARG A 300 -9.01 18.25 -19.03
N LEU A 301 -9.91 17.49 -19.65
CA LEU A 301 -11.22 17.20 -19.11
C LEU A 301 -11.04 16.20 -17.96
N ILE A 302 -11.49 16.55 -16.77
CA ILE A 302 -11.53 15.64 -15.63
C ILE A 302 -12.97 15.29 -15.29
N PHE A 303 -13.19 14.06 -14.86
CA PHE A 303 -14.50 13.63 -14.41
C PHE A 303 -14.38 12.50 -13.38
N TRP A 304 -15.38 12.41 -12.50
CA TRP A 304 -15.47 11.37 -11.49
C TRP A 304 -16.92 11.04 -11.13
N PRO A 305 -17.23 9.79 -10.80
CA PRO A 305 -18.51 9.43 -10.20
C PRO A 305 -18.80 10.27 -8.94
N LYS A 306 -20.01 10.79 -8.78
CA LYS A 306 -20.40 11.68 -7.67
C LYS A 306 -20.16 11.08 -6.29
N HIS A 307 -20.29 9.76 -6.14
CA HIS A 307 -19.99 9.10 -4.88
C HIS A 307 -18.52 9.28 -4.47
N HIS A 308 -17.59 9.46 -5.41
CA HIS A 308 -16.19 9.76 -5.12
C HIS A 308 -15.92 11.19 -4.64
N ARG A 309 -16.93 12.08 -4.54
CA ARG A 309 -16.80 13.37 -3.84
C ARG A 309 -16.24 13.17 -2.43
N VAL A 310 -16.67 12.13 -1.72
CA VAL A 310 -16.16 11.76 -0.38
C VAL A 310 -14.65 11.57 -0.36
N VAL A 311 -14.08 11.03 -1.44
CA VAL A 311 -12.65 10.71 -1.51
C VAL A 311 -11.83 11.88 -2.05
N LEU A 312 -12.47 12.75 -2.82
CA LEU A 312 -11.90 14.02 -3.26
C LEU A 312 -12.01 15.09 -2.18
N GLY A 313 -12.97 15.00 -1.26
CA GLY A 313 -13.02 15.82 -0.06
C GLY A 313 -12.02 15.34 1.00
N ASP A 314 -12.13 15.93 2.19
CA ASP A 314 -11.47 15.38 3.36
C ASP A 314 -12.26 14.16 3.84
N TRP A 315 -11.70 12.98 3.61
CA TRP A 315 -12.32 11.73 4.02
C TRP A 315 -12.44 11.59 5.54
N ASP A 316 -11.63 12.33 6.32
CA ASP A 316 -11.80 12.41 7.78
C ASP A 316 -13.15 13.03 8.12
N ASP A 317 -13.49 14.15 7.48
CA ASP A 317 -14.78 14.83 7.66
C ASP A 317 -15.93 13.92 7.21
N ALA A 318 -15.70 13.06 6.21
CA ALA A 318 -16.69 12.08 5.78
C ALA A 318 -16.92 10.97 6.81
N LEU A 319 -15.84 10.47 7.42
CA LEU A 319 -15.95 9.48 8.50
C LEU A 319 -16.59 10.08 9.75
N GLU A 320 -16.28 11.34 10.06
CA GLU A 320 -16.92 12.08 11.14
C GLU A 320 -18.41 12.30 10.87
N TYR A 321 -18.77 12.75 9.66
CA TYR A 321 -20.16 12.84 9.22
C TYR A 321 -20.89 11.50 9.37
N LEU A 322 -20.31 10.41 8.86
CA LEU A 322 -20.89 9.08 8.98
C LEU A 322 -21.01 8.65 10.44
N ALA A 323 -20.03 8.95 11.30
CA ALA A 323 -20.08 8.63 12.72
C ALA A 323 -21.18 9.42 13.45
N ILE A 324 -21.36 10.69 13.13
CA ILE A 324 -22.44 11.53 13.68
C ILE A 324 -23.79 10.97 13.25
N VAL A 325 -23.99 10.75 11.95
CA VAL A 325 -25.28 10.35 11.38
C VAL A 325 -25.67 8.91 11.75
N LEU A 326 -24.73 7.96 11.70
CA LEU A 326 -25.03 6.55 11.95
C LEU A 326 -24.83 6.15 13.41
N LEU A 327 -23.77 6.64 14.06
CA LEU A 327 -23.43 6.20 15.42
C LEU A 327 -23.99 7.14 16.50
N GLY A 328 -24.46 8.33 16.13
CA GLY A 328 -24.92 9.35 17.07
C GLY A 328 -23.77 9.98 17.88
N ASP A 329 -22.53 9.90 17.38
CA ASP A 329 -21.39 10.56 18.01
C ASP A 329 -21.61 12.09 17.93
N ALA A 330 -21.44 12.82 19.03
CA ALA A 330 -21.50 14.29 19.00
C ALA A 330 -20.14 14.85 18.56
N PRO A 331 -20.10 15.89 17.69
CA PRO A 331 -18.85 16.54 17.34
C PRO A 331 -18.23 17.20 18.58
N ASP A 332 -16.92 17.04 18.77
CA ASP A 332 -16.21 17.57 19.95
C ASP A 332 -16.11 19.11 19.94
N ASP A 333 -16.27 19.74 18.77
CA ASP A 333 -16.06 21.17 18.55
C ASP A 333 -17.35 22.01 18.51
N GLY A 334 -18.53 21.37 18.60
CA GLY A 334 -19.82 22.05 18.59
C GLY A 334 -20.20 22.67 17.25
N HIS A 335 -19.48 22.38 16.17
CA HIS A 335 -19.91 22.74 14.82
C HIS A 335 -21.02 21.76 14.41
N GLY A 336 -22.26 22.15 14.68
CA GLY A 336 -23.44 21.42 14.20
C GLY A 336 -23.37 21.33 12.67
N LEU A 337 -23.44 20.11 12.15
CA LEU A 337 -23.63 19.88 10.73
C LEU A 337 -25.02 20.39 10.37
N ASP A 338 -25.13 21.26 9.36
CA ASP A 338 -26.42 21.64 8.79
C ASP A 338 -27.05 20.39 8.16
N GLU A 339 -28.06 19.83 8.82
CA GLU A 339 -28.68 18.54 8.45
C GLU A 339 -29.32 18.55 7.05
N ASP A 340 -29.67 19.72 6.51
CA ASP A 340 -30.48 19.85 5.29
C ASP A 340 -29.69 19.71 3.97
N ASP A 341 -28.37 19.93 3.98
CA ASP A 341 -27.58 20.03 2.74
C ASP A 341 -26.96 18.70 2.27
N GLY A 342 -26.90 17.68 3.15
CA GLY A 342 -26.22 16.41 2.88
C GLY A 342 -24.69 16.57 2.76
N TYR A 343 -23.93 15.52 3.06
CA TYR A 343 -22.47 15.60 3.00
C TYR A 343 -22.00 15.66 1.55
N LEU A 344 -21.41 16.79 1.17
CA LEU A 344 -20.93 17.06 -0.19
C LEU A 344 -22.02 16.93 -1.28
N GLY A 345 -23.28 17.22 -0.90
CA GLY A 345 -24.45 17.05 -1.77
C GLY A 345 -24.86 15.58 -2.00
N LEU A 346 -24.30 14.64 -1.24
CA LEU A 346 -24.75 13.25 -1.16
C LEU A 346 -25.68 13.10 0.05
N ARG A 347 -26.87 12.55 -0.19
CA ARG A 347 -27.87 12.28 0.86
C ARG A 347 -27.95 10.82 1.27
N ASP A 348 -27.46 9.93 0.41
CA ASP A 348 -27.49 8.50 0.66
C ASP A 348 -26.26 8.07 1.47
N VAL A 349 -26.51 7.66 2.71
CA VAL A 349 -25.47 7.29 3.67
C VAL A 349 -24.73 6.01 3.25
N ASP A 350 -25.39 5.06 2.57
CA ASP A 350 -24.73 3.84 2.06
C ASP A 350 -23.74 4.18 0.94
N VAL A 351 -24.12 5.13 0.07
CA VAL A 351 -23.24 5.65 -0.98
C VAL A 351 -22.01 6.34 -0.39
N ILE A 352 -22.20 7.16 0.66
CA ILE A 352 -21.10 7.85 1.35
C ILE A 352 -20.20 6.82 2.04
N LEU A 353 -20.76 5.81 2.72
CA LEU A 353 -20.00 4.76 3.39
C LEU A 353 -19.16 3.96 2.39
N ARG A 354 -19.75 3.47 1.30
CA ARG A 354 -19.03 2.72 0.26
C ARG A 354 -17.91 3.55 -0.36
N ALA A 355 -18.17 4.83 -0.62
CA ALA A 355 -17.13 5.74 -1.10
C ALA A 355 -16.00 5.92 -0.06
N ALA A 356 -16.35 6.14 1.21
CA ALA A 356 -15.39 6.24 2.30
C ALA A 356 -14.57 4.95 2.46
N MET A 357 -15.13 3.77 2.23
CA MET A 357 -14.38 2.52 2.28
C MET A 357 -13.22 2.51 1.28
N THR A 358 -13.42 3.01 0.05
CA THR A 358 -12.34 3.03 -0.97
C THR A 358 -11.10 3.82 -0.55
N THR A 359 -11.21 4.68 0.47
CA THR A 359 -10.10 5.45 1.06
C THR A 359 -9.04 4.57 1.74
N PHE A 360 -9.41 3.35 2.14
CA PHE A 360 -8.54 2.39 2.84
C PHE A 360 -7.79 1.45 1.88
N GLY A 361 -7.96 1.63 0.56
CA GLY A 361 -7.32 0.79 -0.45
C GLY A 361 -5.78 0.89 -0.48
N PRO A 362 -5.09 -0.18 -0.92
CA PRO A 362 -3.61 -0.31 -0.89
C PRO A 362 -2.85 0.62 -1.84
N ASP A 363 -3.54 1.25 -2.80
CA ASP A 363 -2.95 2.11 -3.82
C ASP A 363 -3.00 3.59 -3.42
N ARG A 364 -3.59 3.93 -2.26
CA ARG A 364 -3.73 5.32 -1.82
C ARG A 364 -2.53 5.75 -0.97
N ARG A 365 -1.73 6.66 -1.52
CA ARG A 365 -0.74 7.43 -0.74
C ARG A 365 -1.42 8.71 -0.28
N LEU A 366 -1.82 8.77 0.98
CA LEU A 366 -2.29 10.02 1.56
C LEU A 366 -1.11 10.96 1.78
N PRO A 367 -1.28 12.28 1.59
CA PRO A 367 -0.25 13.24 1.94
C PRO A 367 0.05 13.10 3.44
N GLN A 368 1.31 12.80 3.77
CA GLN A 368 1.75 12.44 5.13
C GLN A 368 1.52 13.57 6.16
N ASP A 369 1.33 14.80 5.69
CA ASP A 369 1.23 16.00 6.53
C ASP A 369 -0.11 16.16 7.28
N TYR A 370 -1.15 15.36 6.96
CA TYR A 370 -2.48 15.52 7.57
C TYR A 370 -2.70 14.73 8.88
N PHE A 371 -1.77 13.87 9.29
CA PHE A 371 -2.06 12.85 10.31
C PHE A 371 -1.74 13.22 11.77
N TYR A 372 -1.29 14.45 12.06
CA TYR A 372 -0.94 14.81 13.43
C TYR A 372 -2.18 15.12 14.28
N GLY A 373 -2.72 14.10 14.95
CA GLY A 373 -3.59 14.25 16.13
C GLY A 373 -5.06 13.83 16.02
N ARG A 374 -5.49 13.19 14.93
CA ARG A 374 -6.88 12.74 14.75
C ARG A 374 -7.11 11.26 15.10
N ARG A 375 -8.37 10.92 15.39
CA ARG A 375 -8.87 9.58 15.79
C ARG A 375 -8.43 8.51 14.78
N HIS A 376 -8.19 7.26 15.22
CA HIS A 376 -7.84 6.12 14.37
C HIS A 376 -8.95 5.84 13.33
N PRO A 377 -8.77 6.18 12.04
CA PRO A 377 -9.87 6.23 11.09
C PRO A 377 -10.45 4.85 10.76
N LEU A 378 -9.60 3.83 10.82
CA LEU A 378 -10.04 2.44 10.72
C LEU A 378 -10.98 2.04 11.86
N ALA A 379 -10.74 2.51 13.09
CA ALA A 379 -11.61 2.19 14.22
C ALA A 379 -13.02 2.78 14.02
N ILE A 380 -13.11 3.95 13.40
CA ILE A 380 -14.41 4.55 13.01
C ILE A 380 -15.06 3.70 11.92
N MET A 381 -14.34 3.37 10.84
CA MET A 381 -14.86 2.50 9.78
C MET A 381 -15.32 1.14 10.29
N ALA A 382 -14.57 0.52 11.21
CA ALA A 382 -14.93 -0.72 11.88
C ALA A 382 -16.25 -0.62 12.66
N ARG A 383 -16.46 0.49 13.39
CA ARG A 383 -17.72 0.77 14.09
C ARG A 383 -18.87 1.00 13.11
N LEU A 384 -18.64 1.72 12.02
CA LEU A 384 -19.64 1.98 10.97
C LEU A 384 -20.10 0.68 10.31
N LEU A 385 -19.16 -0.19 9.91
CA LEU A 385 -19.46 -1.50 9.32
C LEU A 385 -20.20 -2.41 10.31
N ALA A 386 -19.81 -2.41 11.58
CA ALA A 386 -20.50 -3.15 12.62
C ALA A 386 -21.92 -2.62 12.88
N HIS A 387 -22.14 -1.29 12.78
CA HIS A 387 -23.45 -0.68 12.95
C HIS A 387 -24.41 -0.98 11.78
N GLN A 388 -23.89 -1.01 10.55
CA GLN A 388 -24.71 -1.35 9.37
C GLN A 388 -25.20 -2.80 9.38
N ASP A 389 -24.50 -3.71 10.07
CA ASP A 389 -24.81 -5.15 10.13
C ASP A 389 -24.93 -5.80 8.72
N ASP A 390 -24.28 -5.22 7.71
CA ASP A 390 -24.17 -5.77 6.36
C ASP A 390 -22.90 -6.63 6.27
N LEU A 391 -23.11 -7.95 6.40
CA LEU A 391 -22.04 -8.93 6.34
C LEU A 391 -21.34 -8.92 4.98
N ASP A 392 -22.06 -8.77 3.87
CA ASP A 392 -21.47 -8.79 2.53
C ASP A 392 -20.56 -7.56 2.31
N LEU A 393 -21.00 -6.39 2.80
CA LEU A 393 -20.18 -5.17 2.80
C LEU A 393 -18.92 -5.32 3.63
N THR A 394 -19.04 -5.91 4.83
CA THR A 394 -17.91 -6.16 5.74
C THR A 394 -16.92 -7.16 5.14
N LEU A 395 -17.43 -8.27 4.59
CA LEU A 395 -16.60 -9.27 3.90
C LEU A 395 -15.88 -8.66 2.70
N HIS A 396 -16.55 -7.80 1.94
CA HIS A 396 -15.94 -7.08 0.83
C HIS A 396 -14.80 -6.17 1.31
N PHE A 397 -15.02 -5.40 2.39
CA PHE A 397 -14.00 -4.52 2.96
C PHE A 397 -12.75 -5.28 3.35
N VAL A 398 -12.91 -6.39 4.10
CA VAL A 398 -11.82 -7.25 4.54
C VAL A 398 -11.09 -7.86 3.35
N ALA A 399 -11.82 -8.40 2.37
CA ALA A 399 -11.23 -9.09 1.23
C ALA A 399 -10.45 -8.16 0.29
N ASN A 400 -10.99 -6.97 0.01
CA ASN A 400 -10.56 -6.14 -1.12
C ASN A 400 -9.98 -4.78 -0.74
N ILE A 401 -10.31 -4.25 0.43
CA ILE A 401 -10.03 -2.86 0.76
C ILE A 401 -8.94 -2.74 1.81
N VAL A 402 -9.09 -3.39 2.98
CA VAL A 402 -8.12 -3.31 4.09
C VAL A 402 -6.68 -3.48 3.60
N SER A 403 -5.81 -2.55 4.02
CA SER A 403 -4.37 -2.59 3.75
C SER A 403 -3.57 -2.13 4.97
N PHE A 404 -2.38 -2.71 5.18
CA PHE A 404 -1.40 -2.32 6.21
C PHE A 404 -0.33 -1.36 5.70
N ASP A 405 -0.42 -0.89 4.45
CA ASP A 405 0.57 0.02 3.89
C ASP A 405 0.56 1.42 4.49
N ARG A 406 -0.41 1.72 5.36
CA ARG A 406 -0.55 3.03 5.97
C ARG A 406 -0.02 3.01 7.40
N GLU A 407 0.83 3.99 7.72
CA GLU A 407 1.42 4.16 9.06
C GLU A 407 0.35 4.39 10.16
N ASP A 408 -0.87 4.81 9.78
CA ASP A 408 -1.97 5.10 10.69
C ASP A 408 -2.87 3.89 11.03
N VAL A 409 -2.65 2.74 10.37
CA VAL A 409 -3.40 1.51 10.64
C VAL A 409 -2.50 0.53 11.38
N SER A 410 -2.70 0.41 12.70
CA SER A 410 -1.99 -0.60 13.48
C SER A 410 -2.56 -1.99 13.19
N VAL A 411 -1.67 -2.98 13.07
CA VAL A 411 -2.06 -4.38 12.90
C VAL A 411 -2.89 -4.88 14.07
N SER A 412 -2.57 -4.40 15.28
CA SER A 412 -3.33 -4.70 16.50
C SER A 412 -4.79 -4.24 16.40
N ASP A 413 -5.06 -3.05 15.86
CA ASP A 413 -6.44 -2.55 15.73
C ASP A 413 -7.24 -3.37 14.73
N VAL A 414 -6.63 -3.68 13.57
CA VAL A 414 -7.25 -4.56 12.56
C VAL A 414 -7.50 -5.95 13.15
N ALA A 415 -6.55 -6.49 13.89
CA ALA A 415 -6.66 -7.81 14.48
C ALA A 415 -7.76 -7.89 15.53
N LEU A 416 -7.83 -6.90 16.42
CA LEU A 416 -8.85 -6.82 17.46
C LEU A 416 -10.24 -6.71 16.83
N TRP A 417 -10.38 -5.87 15.81
CA TRP A 417 -11.63 -5.71 15.06
C TRP A 417 -12.05 -7.01 14.35
N LEU A 418 -11.13 -7.62 13.59
CA LEU A 418 -11.38 -8.88 12.90
C LEU A 418 -11.68 -10.03 13.87
N HIS A 419 -11.02 -10.08 15.03
CA HIS A 419 -11.34 -11.03 16.09
C HIS A 419 -12.77 -10.83 16.61
N GLY A 420 -13.19 -9.58 16.80
CA GLY A 420 -14.58 -9.24 17.13
C GLY A 420 -15.56 -9.77 16.09
N LEU A 421 -15.31 -9.52 14.79
CA LEU A 421 -16.13 -10.02 13.69
C LEU A 421 -16.19 -11.55 13.64
N LEU A 422 -15.04 -12.23 13.80
CA LEU A 422 -14.96 -13.69 13.83
C LEU A 422 -15.68 -14.29 15.03
N THR A 423 -15.68 -13.60 16.16
CA THR A 423 -16.41 -14.02 17.38
C THR A 423 -17.93 -13.87 17.18
N THR A 424 -18.36 -12.78 16.53
CA THR A 424 -19.79 -12.49 16.29
C THR A 424 -20.40 -13.36 15.18
N HIS A 425 -19.72 -13.48 14.04
CA HIS A 425 -20.29 -14.12 12.83
C HIS A 425 -19.67 -15.50 12.51
N GLY A 426 -18.64 -15.92 13.26
CA GLY A 426 -17.93 -17.17 13.05
C GLY A 426 -16.91 -17.13 11.89
N TRP A 427 -16.08 -18.17 11.82
CA TRP A 427 -15.01 -18.29 10.83
C TRP A 427 -15.50 -18.59 9.41
N GLY A 428 -16.63 -19.29 9.27
CA GLY A 428 -17.13 -19.78 7.98
C GLY A 428 -17.29 -18.68 6.93
N PRO A 429 -18.08 -17.62 7.20
CA PRO A 429 -18.29 -16.53 6.25
C PRO A 429 -17.02 -15.72 5.94
N PHE A 430 -16.13 -15.55 6.92
CA PHE A 430 -14.91 -14.74 6.79
C PHE A 430 -13.74 -15.45 6.13
N LEU A 431 -13.74 -16.79 6.09
CA LEU A 431 -12.63 -17.56 5.55
C LEU A 431 -12.25 -17.15 4.11
N PRO A 432 -13.19 -17.01 3.14
CA PRO A 432 -12.84 -16.56 1.80
C PRO A 432 -12.23 -15.15 1.77
N ALA A 433 -12.74 -14.22 2.57
CA ALA A 433 -12.24 -12.86 2.65
C ALA A 433 -10.83 -12.79 3.25
N LEU A 434 -10.59 -13.52 4.34
CA LEU A 434 -9.26 -13.65 4.95
C LEU A 434 -8.26 -14.31 4.01
N LEU A 435 -8.66 -15.33 3.26
CA LEU A 435 -7.80 -15.97 2.25
C LEU A 435 -7.46 -15.04 1.07
N GLN A 436 -8.24 -13.99 0.81
CA GLN A 436 -7.90 -12.96 -0.17
C GLN A 436 -7.03 -11.85 0.45
N LEU A 437 -7.27 -11.51 1.71
CA LEU A 437 -6.50 -10.53 2.45
C LEU A 437 -5.05 -11.00 2.68
N LEU A 438 -4.85 -12.23 3.18
CA LEU A 438 -3.53 -12.72 3.59
C LEU A 438 -2.47 -12.67 2.47
N PRO A 439 -2.73 -13.13 1.22
CA PRO A 439 -1.76 -13.02 0.13
C PRO A 439 -1.46 -11.59 -0.31
N ARG A 440 -2.41 -10.65 -0.12
CA ARG A 440 -2.20 -9.23 -0.40
C ARG A 440 -1.23 -8.63 0.61
N LEU A 441 -1.47 -8.93 1.88
CA LEU A 441 -0.64 -8.46 2.98
C LEU A 441 0.75 -9.12 2.96
N SER A 442 0.84 -10.42 2.69
CA SER A 442 2.12 -11.16 2.72
C SER A 442 3.11 -10.70 1.66
N LYS A 443 2.64 -10.08 0.58
CA LYS A 443 3.51 -9.52 -0.47
C LYS A 443 4.27 -8.28 -0.02
N ARG A 444 3.73 -7.53 0.95
CA ARG A 444 4.30 -6.25 1.41
C ARG A 444 4.82 -6.34 2.84
N HIS A 445 4.10 -7.00 3.74
CA HIS A 445 4.37 -7.00 5.18
C HIS A 445 4.14 -8.38 5.82
N VAL A 446 5.08 -9.31 5.64
CA VAL A 446 4.98 -10.65 6.26
C VAL A 446 4.87 -10.57 7.78
N LEU A 447 5.59 -9.64 8.41
CA LEU A 447 5.56 -9.46 9.87
C LEU A 447 4.16 -9.08 10.36
N ASP A 448 3.49 -8.17 9.68
CA ASP A 448 2.13 -7.75 10.00
C ASP A 448 1.14 -8.90 9.81
N VAL A 449 1.33 -9.75 8.81
CA VAL A 449 0.53 -10.98 8.65
C VAL A 449 0.72 -11.91 9.83
N LEU A 450 1.96 -12.12 10.29
CA LEU A 450 2.23 -12.98 11.44
C LEU A 450 1.65 -12.38 12.72
N HIS A 451 1.76 -11.07 12.91
CA HIS A 451 1.19 -10.37 14.05
C HIS A 451 -0.33 -10.43 14.03
N LEU A 452 -0.97 -10.26 12.87
CA LEU A 452 -2.40 -10.45 12.68
C LEU A 452 -2.84 -11.88 13.04
N LEU A 453 -2.18 -12.88 12.47
CA LEU A 453 -2.51 -14.28 12.71
C LEU A 453 -2.31 -14.68 14.17
N THR A 454 -1.30 -14.14 14.83
CA THR A 454 -1.06 -14.41 16.25
C THR A 454 -2.02 -13.67 17.15
N SER A 455 -2.47 -12.49 16.73
CA SER A 455 -3.49 -11.75 17.43
C SER A 455 -4.84 -12.47 17.40
N PHE A 456 -5.16 -13.19 16.31
CA PHE A 456 -6.32 -14.09 16.27
C PHE A 456 -6.27 -15.23 17.28
N VAL A 457 -5.09 -15.56 17.81
CA VAL A 457 -4.88 -16.60 18.84
C VAL A 457 -4.69 -15.95 20.23
N GLY A 458 -4.87 -14.63 20.35
CA GLY A 458 -4.74 -13.87 21.60
C GLY A 458 -3.30 -13.69 22.07
N LEU A 459 -2.36 -13.47 21.14
CA LEU A 459 -0.92 -13.34 21.40
C LEU A 459 -0.37 -11.96 21.01
N ASP A 460 -1.21 -10.95 21.13
CA ASP A 460 -1.07 -9.61 20.55
C ASP A 460 0.21 -8.88 21.04
N ASP A 461 0.69 -9.22 22.25
CA ASP A 461 1.87 -8.64 22.90
C ASP A 461 3.10 -9.55 22.90
N ALA A 462 3.03 -10.72 22.26
CA ALA A 462 4.14 -11.66 22.28
C ALA A 462 5.28 -11.14 21.37
N PRO A 463 6.53 -11.08 21.86
CA PRO A 463 7.64 -10.68 21.00
C PRO A 463 7.80 -11.66 19.82
N LEU A 464 8.26 -11.17 18.66
CA LEU A 464 8.27 -11.91 17.39
C LEU A 464 8.90 -13.30 17.49
N HIS A 465 10.00 -13.47 18.22
CA HIS A 465 10.60 -14.77 18.44
C HIS A 465 9.68 -15.79 19.15
N VAL A 466 8.77 -15.35 20.03
CA VAL A 466 7.75 -16.22 20.66
C VAL A 466 6.71 -16.64 19.63
N ILE A 467 6.33 -15.72 18.74
CA ILE A 467 5.42 -15.98 17.62
C ILE A 467 6.03 -17.02 16.67
N PHE A 468 7.28 -16.84 16.25
CA PHE A 468 8.00 -17.80 15.40
C PHE A 468 8.08 -19.16 16.08
N LYS A 469 8.47 -19.19 17.36
CA LYS A 469 8.55 -20.44 18.13
C LYS A 469 7.23 -21.21 18.10
N ARG A 470 6.11 -20.54 18.35
CA ARG A 470 4.78 -21.20 18.40
C ARG A 470 4.33 -21.68 17.03
N ASN A 471 4.55 -20.90 15.97
CA ASN A 471 4.23 -21.32 14.61
C ASN A 471 5.04 -22.55 14.17
N LEU A 472 6.34 -22.58 14.47
CA LEU A 472 7.20 -23.73 14.19
C LEU A 472 6.80 -24.97 15.00
N LEU A 473 6.46 -24.80 16.27
CA LEU A 473 5.94 -25.89 17.10
C LEU A 473 4.59 -26.39 16.61
N LEU A 474 3.73 -25.49 16.10
CA LEU A 474 2.45 -25.85 15.51
C LEU A 474 2.63 -26.60 14.20
N GLU A 475 3.49 -26.13 13.30
CA GLU A 475 3.86 -26.84 12.05
C GLU A 475 4.42 -28.23 12.36
N ALA A 476 5.34 -28.32 13.32
CA ALA A 476 5.91 -29.59 13.77
C ALA A 476 4.85 -30.51 14.39
N TYR A 477 3.95 -29.98 15.21
CA TYR A 477 2.84 -30.74 15.78
C TYR A 477 1.90 -31.25 14.68
N VAL A 478 1.47 -30.40 13.76
CA VAL A 478 0.57 -30.76 12.65
C VAL A 478 1.23 -31.77 11.70
N THR A 479 2.53 -31.65 11.46
CA THR A 479 3.25 -32.52 10.52
C THR A 479 3.65 -33.85 11.15
N ASN A 480 4.14 -33.83 12.39
CA ASN A 480 4.78 -35.00 13.01
C ASN A 480 3.91 -35.67 14.10
N THR A 481 2.95 -34.97 14.69
CA THR A 481 2.20 -35.48 15.86
C THR A 481 0.72 -35.73 15.54
N ALA A 482 0.03 -34.74 14.96
CA ALA A 482 -1.40 -34.79 14.67
C ALA A 482 -1.82 -36.01 13.82
N PRO A 483 -1.09 -36.41 12.76
CA PRO A 483 -1.48 -37.56 11.92
C PRO A 483 -1.43 -38.90 12.65
N HIS A 484 -0.79 -38.95 13.83
CA HIS A 484 -0.65 -40.17 14.63
C HIS A 484 -1.62 -40.20 15.83
N LEU A 485 -2.32 -39.08 16.11
CA LEU A 485 -3.33 -39.03 17.16
C LEU A 485 -4.67 -39.55 16.60
N ALA A 486 -4.97 -40.82 16.89
CA ALA A 486 -6.18 -41.54 16.44
C ALA A 486 -7.55 -40.90 16.81
N ARG A 487 -7.57 -39.75 17.48
CA ARG A 487 -8.79 -39.01 17.88
C ARG A 487 -8.79 -37.53 17.46
N ALA A 488 -7.80 -37.08 16.68
CA ALA A 488 -7.66 -35.67 16.31
C ALA A 488 -8.35 -35.32 14.99
N ASN A 489 -8.77 -36.30 14.18
CA ASN A 489 -9.52 -36.08 12.95
C ASN A 489 -10.63 -37.14 12.76
N TYR A 490 -11.69 -36.78 12.02
CA TYR A 490 -12.87 -37.65 11.77
C TYR A 490 -12.48 -39.03 11.19
N ILE A 491 -11.39 -39.07 10.42
CA ILE A 491 -10.83 -40.27 9.79
C ILE A 491 -10.14 -41.18 10.82
N GLY A 492 -9.44 -40.61 11.80
CA GLY A 492 -8.79 -41.31 12.91
C GLY A 492 -9.76 -42.13 13.78
N HIS A 493 -11.02 -41.69 13.87
CA HIS A 493 -12.08 -42.42 14.55
C HIS A 493 -12.58 -43.67 13.80
N ARG A 494 -12.27 -43.80 12.51
CA ARG A 494 -12.88 -44.82 11.62
C ARG A 494 -11.86 -45.75 10.97
N LEU A 495 -10.58 -45.38 10.96
CA LEU A 495 -9.51 -46.17 10.35
C LEU A 495 -8.40 -46.50 11.36
N PRO A 496 -7.75 -47.68 11.25
CA PRO A 496 -6.53 -47.99 11.99
C PRO A 496 -5.44 -46.93 11.71
N PRO A 497 -4.57 -46.59 12.69
CA PRO A 497 -3.58 -45.51 12.56
C PRO A 497 -2.71 -45.57 11.29
N ALA A 498 -2.35 -46.79 10.84
CA ALA A 498 -1.56 -47.00 9.63
C ALA A 498 -2.29 -46.58 8.33
N LEU A 499 -3.62 -46.67 8.28
CA LEU A 499 -4.43 -46.25 7.14
C LEU A 499 -4.82 -44.77 7.20
N VAL A 500 -4.93 -44.20 8.40
CA VAL A 500 -5.17 -42.75 8.59
C VAL A 500 -4.03 -41.94 7.98
N SER A 501 -2.77 -42.28 8.28
CA SER A 501 -1.61 -41.58 7.70
C SER A 501 -1.51 -41.74 6.18
N ALA A 502 -1.96 -42.87 5.61
CA ALA A 502 -1.97 -43.08 4.16
C ALA A 502 -3.07 -42.30 3.44
N VAL A 503 -4.25 -42.18 4.06
CA VAL A 503 -5.38 -41.40 3.54
C VAL A 503 -5.13 -39.90 3.71
N ASP A 504 -4.62 -39.45 4.85
CA ASP A 504 -4.27 -38.04 5.07
C ASP A 504 -3.18 -37.58 4.08
N ALA A 505 -2.16 -38.41 3.81
CA ALA A 505 -1.14 -38.12 2.81
C ALA A 505 -1.64 -38.13 1.35
N PHE A 506 -2.79 -38.76 1.08
CA PHE A 506 -3.41 -38.83 -0.25
C PHE A 506 -4.45 -37.73 -0.47
N VAL A 507 -5.22 -37.38 0.57
CA VAL A 507 -6.36 -36.44 0.51
C VAL A 507 -5.92 -35.01 0.78
N LEU A 508 -4.97 -34.79 1.69
CA LEU A 508 -4.47 -33.47 2.02
C LEU A 508 -3.10 -33.30 1.33
N PRO A 509 -2.92 -32.32 0.44
CA PRO A 509 -1.57 -31.94 0.04
C PRO A 509 -0.75 -31.65 1.31
N PRO A 510 0.56 -31.96 1.33
CA PRO A 510 1.40 -31.65 2.48
C PRO A 510 1.15 -30.19 2.89
N PRO A 511 0.90 -29.92 4.18
CA PRO A 511 0.57 -28.57 4.61
C PRO A 511 1.67 -27.62 4.10
N PRO A 512 1.30 -26.48 3.50
CA PRO A 512 2.29 -25.55 3.01
C PRO A 512 3.20 -25.18 4.18
N SER A 513 4.50 -25.40 4.01
CA SER A 513 5.45 -25.05 5.06
C SER A 513 5.32 -23.57 5.36
N VAL A 514 5.44 -23.17 6.62
CA VAL A 514 5.54 -21.73 6.96
C VAL A 514 6.88 -21.15 6.53
N ALA A 515 7.83 -22.00 6.13
CA ALA A 515 9.16 -21.59 5.73
C ALA A 515 9.19 -20.48 4.67
N PRO A 516 8.46 -20.56 3.53
CA PRO A 516 8.49 -19.53 2.48
C PRO A 516 8.00 -18.17 2.96
N LEU A 517 7.10 -18.11 3.94
CA LEU A 517 6.70 -16.84 4.57
C LEU A 517 7.92 -16.18 5.23
N PHE A 518 8.74 -16.98 5.91
CA PHE A 518 9.95 -16.52 6.60
C PHE A 518 11.18 -16.31 5.70
N MET A 519 11.10 -16.59 4.39
CA MET A 519 12.24 -16.36 3.47
C MET A 519 12.07 -15.11 2.61
N ALA A 520 10.89 -14.47 2.64
CA ALA A 520 10.57 -13.36 1.75
C ALA A 520 11.19 -12.02 2.20
N ASP A 521 11.40 -11.81 3.50
CA ASP A 521 11.99 -10.58 4.04
C ASP A 521 13.51 -10.73 4.26
N ARG A 522 14.27 -9.72 3.80
CA ARG A 522 15.73 -9.65 3.90
C ARG A 522 16.20 -8.76 5.05
N SER A 523 15.30 -8.20 5.85
CA SER A 523 15.67 -7.27 6.94
C SER A 523 16.52 -7.94 8.03
N CYS A 524 17.41 -7.15 8.64
CA CYS A 524 18.42 -7.59 9.59
C CYS A 524 17.83 -8.21 10.86
N ASN A 525 16.80 -7.57 11.41
CA ASN A 525 16.14 -7.94 12.66
C ASN A 525 15.30 -9.20 12.50
N PHE A 526 14.75 -9.42 11.30
CA PHE A 526 13.92 -10.58 11.02
C PHE A 526 14.66 -11.91 11.19
N HIS A 527 15.89 -12.01 10.66
CA HIS A 527 16.71 -13.21 10.82
C HIS A 527 17.11 -13.46 12.28
N ALA A 528 17.27 -12.40 13.06
CA ALA A 528 17.59 -12.48 14.48
C ALA A 528 16.42 -13.05 15.30
N ASP A 529 15.21 -12.53 15.10
CA ASP A 529 14.00 -13.03 15.77
C ASP A 529 13.66 -14.47 15.34
N ILE A 530 13.84 -14.80 14.06
CA ILE A 530 13.68 -16.18 13.56
C ILE A 530 14.70 -17.09 14.25
N ALA A 531 15.98 -16.69 14.34
CA ALA A 531 17.00 -17.51 14.99
C ALA A 531 16.63 -17.82 16.45
N VAL A 532 16.19 -16.81 17.21
CA VAL A 532 15.76 -16.98 18.61
C VAL A 532 14.53 -17.89 18.70
N GLY A 533 13.51 -17.65 17.87
CA GLY A 533 12.31 -18.47 17.83
C GLY A 533 12.58 -19.92 17.47
N LEU A 534 13.41 -20.15 16.45
CA LEU A 534 13.80 -21.46 15.93
C LEU A 534 14.66 -22.24 16.93
N ALA A 535 15.65 -21.59 17.55
CA ALA A 535 16.45 -22.21 18.62
C ALA A 535 15.56 -22.62 19.79
N SER A 536 14.65 -21.75 20.21
CA SER A 536 13.71 -22.02 21.30
C SER A 536 12.69 -23.10 20.95
N ALA A 537 12.32 -23.25 19.68
CA ALA A 537 11.46 -24.32 19.18
C ALA A 537 12.20 -25.66 19.17
N ILE A 538 13.43 -25.71 18.65
CA ILE A 538 14.27 -26.93 18.59
C ILE A 538 14.59 -27.46 19.99
N GLN A 539 14.81 -26.56 20.96
CA GLN A 539 15.00 -26.96 22.36
C GLN A 539 13.77 -27.67 22.96
N ARG A 540 12.56 -27.39 22.45
CA ARG A 540 11.33 -28.09 22.85
C ARG A 540 11.04 -29.32 22.00
N ASP A 541 11.29 -29.26 20.71
CA ASP A 541 11.13 -30.36 19.77
C ASP A 541 12.34 -30.45 18.81
N PRO A 542 13.30 -31.34 19.11
CA PRO A 542 14.50 -31.53 18.28
C PRO A 542 14.23 -31.95 16.84
N THR A 543 13.04 -32.46 16.52
CA THR A 543 12.71 -32.89 15.15
C THR A 543 12.61 -31.71 14.17
N ILE A 544 12.32 -30.51 14.69
CA ILE A 544 12.27 -29.24 13.94
C ILE A 544 13.62 -28.92 13.29
N ALA A 545 14.73 -29.43 13.82
CA ALA A 545 16.06 -29.18 13.27
C ALA A 545 16.26 -29.73 11.85
N ARG A 546 15.36 -30.61 11.39
CA ARG A 546 15.33 -31.09 9.99
C ARG A 546 14.70 -30.07 9.03
N SER A 547 14.14 -28.98 9.55
CA SER A 547 13.54 -27.91 8.76
C SER A 547 14.61 -27.21 7.90
N PRO A 548 14.33 -26.94 6.60
CA PRO A 548 15.23 -26.18 5.74
C PRO A 548 15.49 -24.76 6.27
N LEU A 549 14.66 -24.26 7.19
CA LEU A 549 14.82 -22.96 7.84
C LEU A 549 16.13 -22.84 8.62
N VAL A 550 16.57 -23.90 9.31
CA VAL A 550 17.84 -23.84 10.07
C VAL A 550 19.01 -23.61 9.11
N ALA A 551 19.01 -24.34 7.99
CA ALA A 551 20.03 -24.19 6.98
C ALA A 551 19.99 -22.78 6.37
N HIS A 552 18.81 -22.27 6.04
CA HIS A 552 18.66 -20.94 5.47
C HIS A 552 19.10 -19.81 6.40
N VAL A 553 18.68 -19.81 7.67
CA VAL A 553 19.08 -18.78 8.65
C VAL A 553 20.60 -18.76 8.80
N LEU A 554 21.22 -19.94 8.88
CA LEU A 554 22.67 -20.04 8.97
C LEU A 554 23.38 -19.62 7.68
N ASP A 555 22.83 -19.96 6.51
CA ASP A 555 23.41 -19.59 5.22
C ASP A 555 23.26 -18.09 4.93
N ALA A 556 22.13 -17.50 5.30
CA ALA A 556 21.91 -16.05 5.25
C ALA A 556 22.87 -15.32 6.18
N PHE A 557 23.04 -15.80 7.43
CA PHE A 557 24.00 -15.22 8.37
C PHE A 557 25.46 -15.41 7.92
N ARG A 558 25.78 -16.56 7.31
CA ARG A 558 27.12 -16.87 6.78
C ARG A 558 27.48 -16.02 5.57
N ALA A 559 26.55 -15.83 4.62
CA ALA A 559 26.77 -15.08 3.39
C ALA A 559 26.86 -13.56 3.63
N ARG A 560 26.58 -13.10 4.85
CA ARG A 560 26.51 -11.68 5.20
C ARG A 560 27.89 -11.03 5.21
N THR A 561 28.05 -9.99 4.40
CA THR A 561 29.13 -9.01 4.52
C THR A 561 28.70 -7.98 5.56
N MET A 562 29.23 -8.08 6.78
CA MET A 562 28.81 -7.19 7.87
C MET A 562 29.26 -5.75 7.63
N THR A 563 28.31 -4.87 7.36
CA THR A 563 28.50 -3.43 7.42
C THR A 563 28.51 -2.96 8.88
N GLU A 564 29.00 -1.75 9.16
CA GLU A 564 28.94 -1.18 10.52
C GLU A 564 27.49 -1.07 11.03
N GLN A 565 26.55 -0.78 10.14
CA GLN A 565 25.12 -0.74 10.47
C GLN A 565 24.58 -2.13 10.84
N ASP A 566 24.93 -3.18 10.09
CA ASP A 566 24.52 -4.56 10.42
C ASP A 566 25.03 -4.98 11.80
N VAL A 567 26.26 -4.59 12.14
CA VAL A 567 26.84 -4.85 13.46
C VAL A 567 26.04 -4.12 14.53
N CYS A 568 25.72 -2.84 14.33
CA CYS A 568 24.91 -2.07 15.28
C CYS A 568 23.50 -2.67 15.46
N ASP A 569 22.85 -3.08 14.39
CA ASP A 569 21.52 -3.71 14.43
C ASP A 569 21.55 -5.04 15.21
N LEU A 570 22.56 -5.88 14.96
CA LEU A 570 22.74 -7.16 15.66
C LEU A 570 23.15 -7.00 17.13
N GLU A 571 23.95 -5.99 17.44
CA GLU A 571 24.28 -5.64 18.83
C GLU A 571 23.02 -5.19 19.59
N GLN A 572 22.17 -4.39 18.95
CA GLN A 572 20.88 -3.95 19.50
C GLN A 572 19.91 -5.12 19.72
N ALA A 573 19.92 -6.11 18.81
CA ALA A 573 19.09 -7.30 18.94
C ALA A 573 19.48 -8.21 20.14
N GLY A 574 20.70 -8.04 20.68
CA GLY A 574 21.11 -8.62 21.96
C GLY A 574 21.76 -10.02 21.89
N LEU A 575 22.28 -10.48 23.04
CA LEU A 575 23.05 -11.74 23.14
C LEU A 575 22.22 -13.01 22.97
N ASP A 576 20.89 -12.94 23.12
CA ASP A 576 20.00 -14.08 22.90
C ASP A 576 20.03 -14.52 21.43
N VAL A 577 20.20 -13.58 20.51
CA VAL A 577 20.38 -13.84 19.07
C VAL A 577 21.70 -14.56 18.82
N ALA A 578 22.80 -14.05 19.37
CA ALA A 578 24.12 -14.69 19.27
C ALA A 578 24.10 -16.13 19.82
N GLY A 579 23.44 -16.33 20.97
CA GLY A 579 23.27 -17.65 21.57
C GLY A 579 22.42 -18.59 20.74
N SER A 580 21.37 -18.07 20.14
CA SER A 580 20.48 -18.85 19.28
C SER A 580 21.18 -19.26 17.99
N LEU A 581 21.88 -18.34 17.31
CA LEU A 581 22.67 -18.64 16.11
C LEU A 581 23.78 -19.66 16.40
N MET A 582 24.52 -19.49 17.49
CA MET A 582 25.58 -20.42 17.87
C MET A 582 25.00 -21.79 18.26
N TYR A 583 23.88 -21.84 18.99
CA TYR A 583 23.16 -23.08 19.30
C TYR A 583 22.71 -23.80 18.03
N LEU A 584 22.05 -23.09 17.09
CA LEU A 584 21.61 -23.65 15.83
C LEU A 584 22.79 -24.23 15.03
N ALA A 585 23.87 -23.45 14.87
CA ALA A 585 25.05 -23.86 14.12
C ALA A 585 25.72 -25.11 14.71
N LEU A 586 25.78 -25.23 16.04
CA LEU A 586 26.31 -26.41 16.72
C LEU A 586 25.37 -27.60 16.60
N PHE A 587 24.07 -27.38 16.78
CA PHE A 587 23.05 -28.43 16.72
C PHE A 587 23.05 -29.14 15.35
N VAL A 588 23.15 -28.38 14.25
CA VAL A 588 23.24 -28.96 12.89
C VAL A 588 24.67 -29.26 12.44
N LYS A 589 25.67 -29.10 13.33
CA LYS A 589 27.10 -29.33 13.03
C LYS A 589 27.62 -28.52 11.83
N ARG A 590 27.12 -27.29 11.66
CA ARG A 590 27.52 -26.34 10.59
C ARG A 590 28.26 -25.10 11.10
N LEU A 591 28.75 -25.11 12.34
CA LEU A 591 29.60 -24.03 12.83
C LEU A 591 30.99 -24.09 12.18
N ASP A 592 31.15 -23.34 11.10
CA ASP A 592 32.41 -23.14 10.40
C ASP A 592 33.07 -21.79 10.76
N ASP A 593 34.24 -21.54 10.16
CA ASP A 593 35.04 -20.34 10.46
C ASP A 593 34.33 -19.06 10.02
N ALA A 594 33.49 -19.11 8.97
CA ALA A 594 32.78 -17.94 8.48
C ALA A 594 31.65 -17.53 9.44
N VAL A 595 30.85 -18.50 9.90
CA VAL A 595 29.79 -18.24 10.89
C VAL A 595 30.41 -17.75 12.20
N PHE A 596 31.48 -18.39 12.67
CA PHE A 596 32.16 -17.96 13.91
C PHE A 596 32.81 -16.58 13.78
N LEU A 597 33.40 -16.26 12.63
CA LEU A 597 33.94 -14.94 12.35
C LEU A 597 32.83 -13.88 12.33
N ASN A 598 31.68 -14.16 11.74
CA ASN A 598 30.55 -13.23 11.76
C ASN A 598 29.98 -13.03 13.17
N LEU A 599 29.89 -14.08 13.99
CA LEU A 599 29.50 -13.97 15.41
C LEU A 599 30.50 -13.09 16.19
N THR A 600 31.80 -13.28 15.98
CA THR A 600 32.83 -12.49 16.68
C THR A 600 32.95 -11.07 16.14
N ARG A 601 32.62 -10.80 14.87
CA ARG A 601 32.52 -9.43 14.33
C ARG A 601 31.31 -8.68 14.88
N ALA A 602 30.15 -9.32 14.95
CA ALA A 602 28.92 -8.69 15.40
C ALA A 602 28.89 -8.44 16.91
N TRP A 603 29.35 -9.39 17.73
CA TRP A 603 29.22 -9.27 19.20
C TRP A 603 30.56 -9.18 19.93
N GLY A 604 31.69 -9.31 19.23
CA GLY A 604 33.02 -9.24 19.84
C GLY A 604 33.16 -10.19 21.04
N LEU A 605 33.78 -9.67 22.11
CA LEU A 605 33.95 -10.39 23.36
C LEU A 605 32.65 -10.56 24.14
N GLY A 606 31.57 -9.87 23.74
CA GLY A 606 30.21 -10.13 24.19
C GLY A 606 29.73 -11.55 23.87
N LEU A 607 30.42 -12.28 22.99
CA LEU A 607 30.16 -13.69 22.71
C LEU A 607 30.62 -14.65 23.84
N LEU A 608 31.53 -14.23 24.73
CA LEU A 608 32.09 -15.12 25.76
C LEU A 608 31.06 -15.64 26.78
N PRO A 609 30.15 -14.81 27.33
CA PRO A 609 29.05 -15.29 28.19
C PRO A 609 28.15 -16.31 27.48
N VAL A 610 27.94 -16.11 26.18
CA VAL A 610 27.14 -17.01 25.33
C VAL A 610 27.86 -18.35 25.17
N ALA A 611 29.14 -18.31 24.82
CA ALA A 611 30.00 -19.49 24.71
C ALA A 611 30.03 -20.29 26.02
N ARG A 612 30.18 -19.60 27.16
CA ARG A 612 30.11 -20.21 28.49
C ARG A 612 28.76 -20.87 28.75
N THR A 613 27.66 -20.19 28.38
CA THR A 613 26.30 -20.74 28.55
C THR A 613 26.11 -22.00 27.74
N ILE A 614 26.58 -22.03 26.48
CA ILE A 614 26.52 -23.24 25.65
C ILE A 614 27.40 -24.35 26.24
N ALA A 615 28.63 -24.03 26.64
CA ALA A 615 29.57 -24.97 27.25
C ALA A 615 29.02 -25.64 28.52
N THR A 616 28.22 -24.91 29.29
CA THR A 616 27.66 -25.38 30.56
C THR A 616 26.33 -26.11 30.38
N LYS A 617 25.42 -25.58 29.57
CA LYS A 617 24.05 -26.11 29.41
C LYS A 617 23.93 -27.19 28.34
N PHE A 618 24.76 -27.15 27.29
CA PHE A 618 24.67 -28.03 26.12
C PHE A 618 26.01 -28.73 25.86
N LYS A 619 26.52 -29.44 26.88
CA LYS A 619 27.86 -30.08 26.84
C LYS A 619 28.01 -31.05 25.68
N GLU A 620 26.93 -31.71 25.31
CA GLU A 620 26.84 -32.66 24.20
C GLU A 620 27.03 -32.02 22.81
N LEU A 621 26.79 -30.72 22.68
CA LEU A 621 26.95 -29.98 21.42
C LEU A 621 28.36 -29.39 21.24
N VAL A 622 29.17 -29.37 22.30
CA VAL A 622 30.49 -28.75 22.31
C VAL A 622 31.50 -29.66 21.61
N ALA A 623 31.71 -29.44 20.32
CA ALA A 623 32.70 -30.18 19.54
C ALA A 623 34.13 -29.65 19.78
N PRO A 624 35.18 -30.50 19.65
CA PRO A 624 36.58 -30.07 19.78
C PRO A 624 36.97 -28.90 18.84
N ALA A 625 36.33 -28.80 17.68
CA ALA A 625 36.52 -27.69 16.76
C ALA A 625 36.04 -26.35 17.34
N LEU A 626 34.92 -26.34 18.06
CA LEU A 626 34.43 -25.14 18.76
C LEU A 626 35.36 -24.75 19.90
N THR A 627 35.81 -25.72 20.70
CA THR A 627 36.66 -25.47 21.87
C THR A 627 37.98 -24.81 21.45
N SER A 628 38.59 -25.31 20.37
CA SER A 628 39.81 -24.73 19.79
C SER A 628 39.59 -23.32 19.25
N ARG A 629 38.48 -23.04 18.55
CA ARG A 629 38.15 -21.71 18.04
C ARG A 629 37.91 -20.68 19.15
N ILE A 630 37.16 -21.06 20.19
CA ILE A 630 36.92 -20.18 21.34
C ILE A 630 38.24 -19.89 22.07
N ALA A 631 39.07 -20.90 22.29
CA ALA A 631 40.37 -20.73 22.95
C ALA A 631 41.29 -19.78 22.15
N ALA A 632 41.45 -20.04 20.85
CA ALA A 632 42.21 -19.17 19.95
C ALA A 632 41.67 -17.74 19.92
N TYR A 633 40.34 -17.56 19.91
CA TYR A 633 39.72 -16.24 19.95
C TYR A 633 39.99 -15.50 21.27
N ILE A 634 39.90 -16.18 22.42
CA ILE A 634 40.20 -15.60 23.72
C ILE A 634 41.67 -15.17 23.79
N VAL A 635 42.60 -16.03 23.37
CA VAL A 635 44.04 -15.74 23.37
C VAL A 635 44.35 -14.55 22.45
N ALA A 636 43.79 -14.53 21.24
CA ALA A 636 43.96 -13.41 20.31
C ALA A 636 43.40 -12.09 20.86
N SER A 637 42.38 -12.15 21.72
CA SER A 637 41.70 -10.98 22.29
C SER A 637 42.26 -10.52 23.65
N SER A 638 43.40 -11.07 24.08
CA SER A 638 44.01 -10.76 25.39
C SER A 638 44.25 -9.27 25.60
N HIS A 639 44.76 -8.56 24.59
CA HIS A 639 44.98 -7.12 24.66
C HIS A 639 43.67 -6.33 24.67
N THR A 640 42.71 -6.71 23.84
CA THR A 640 41.38 -6.08 23.76
C THR A 640 40.60 -6.21 25.07
N LEU A 641 40.74 -7.34 25.79
CA LEU A 641 40.17 -7.54 27.12
C LEU A 641 40.80 -6.63 28.20
N ALA A 642 42.00 -6.10 27.96
CA ALA A 642 42.68 -5.17 28.86
C ALA A 642 42.37 -3.69 28.54
N GLU A 643 42.04 -3.35 27.29
CA GLU A 643 41.74 -1.99 26.85
C GLU A 643 40.49 -1.41 27.53
N LYS A 644 40.59 -0.19 28.04
CA LYS A 644 39.51 0.46 28.79
C LYS A 644 38.36 0.93 27.91
N GLU A 645 38.67 1.50 26.75
CA GLU A 645 37.65 2.06 25.84
C GLU A 645 36.77 0.97 25.23
N MET A 646 37.36 -0.17 24.86
CA MET A 646 36.62 -1.32 24.34
C MET A 646 35.72 -1.96 25.41
N ARG A 647 36.18 -2.01 26.67
CA ARG A 647 35.34 -2.40 27.82
C ARG A 647 34.11 -1.49 27.96
N CYS A 648 34.27 -0.18 27.75
CA CYS A 648 33.16 0.79 27.83
C CYS A 648 32.18 0.67 26.65
N ARG A 649 32.66 0.43 25.42
CA ARG A 649 31.78 0.19 24.26
C ARG A 649 30.95 -1.09 24.44
N MET A 650 31.57 -2.17 24.92
CA MET A 650 30.88 -3.45 25.10
C MET A 650 29.90 -3.47 26.29
N LEU A 651 30.07 -2.61 27.30
CA LEU A 651 29.09 -2.44 28.38
C LEU A 651 27.79 -1.74 27.91
N ARG A 652 27.74 -1.24 26.67
CA ARG A 652 26.50 -0.73 26.05
C ARG A 652 25.59 -1.85 25.53
N CYS A 653 26.11 -3.07 25.35
CA CYS A 653 25.27 -4.24 25.09
C CYS A 653 24.47 -4.61 26.36
N THR A 654 23.14 -4.63 26.23
CA THR A 654 22.10 -4.61 27.28
C THR A 654 22.20 -5.64 28.41
N VAL A 655 23.00 -6.70 28.27
CA VAL A 655 23.13 -7.77 29.28
C VAL A 655 23.85 -7.31 30.54
N TYR A 656 24.65 -6.24 30.44
CA TYR A 656 25.34 -5.66 31.57
C TYR A 656 24.89 -4.20 31.74
N ALA A 657 23.76 -3.97 32.43
CA ALA A 657 23.36 -2.62 32.88
C ALA A 657 24.59 -1.79 33.28
N PRO A 658 24.69 -0.50 32.89
CA PRO A 658 25.91 0.28 32.61
C PRO A 658 26.85 0.54 33.80
N ASP A 659 26.69 -0.20 34.88
CA ASP A 659 27.57 -0.15 36.02
C ASP A 659 28.93 -0.78 35.68
N THR A 660 29.99 0.02 35.85
CA THR A 660 31.41 -0.33 35.58
C THR A 660 31.89 -1.63 36.26
N SER A 661 31.12 -2.15 37.21
CA SER A 661 31.39 -3.36 37.99
C SER A 661 31.32 -4.67 37.21
N LYS A 662 31.14 -4.70 35.88
CA LYS A 662 30.85 -5.95 35.14
C LYS A 662 31.94 -6.41 34.17
N ALA A 663 32.96 -5.60 33.89
CA ALA A 663 34.04 -5.98 32.99
C ALA A 663 34.84 -7.22 33.48
N HIS A 664 34.93 -7.43 34.80
CA HIS A 664 35.55 -8.64 35.35
C HIS A 664 34.77 -9.92 34.99
N LYS A 665 33.47 -9.84 34.65
CA LYS A 665 32.67 -11.02 34.28
C LYS A 665 33.09 -11.57 32.91
N LEU A 666 33.44 -10.72 31.96
CA LEU A 666 33.94 -11.14 30.65
C LEU A 666 35.28 -11.86 30.77
N VAL A 667 36.20 -11.32 31.59
CA VAL A 667 37.49 -11.96 31.85
C VAL A 667 37.30 -13.27 32.63
N ARG A 668 36.36 -13.30 33.58
CA ARG A 668 36.00 -14.55 34.27
C ARG A 668 35.52 -15.60 33.27
N ASP A 669 34.63 -15.22 32.35
CA ASP A 669 34.10 -16.14 31.34
C ASP A 669 35.21 -16.63 30.39
N ALA A 670 36.16 -15.77 30.00
CA ALA A 670 37.36 -16.15 29.26
C ALA A 670 38.22 -17.18 30.02
N ILE A 671 38.52 -16.92 31.29
CA ILE A 671 39.32 -17.81 32.15
C ILE A 671 38.62 -19.17 32.32
N GLU A 672 37.32 -19.18 32.58
CA GLU A 672 36.56 -20.42 32.74
C GLU A 672 36.51 -21.22 31.44
N LEU A 673 36.30 -20.56 30.30
CA LEU A 673 36.31 -21.20 28.99
C LEU A 673 37.68 -21.80 28.65
N LEU A 674 38.78 -21.06 28.87
CA LEU A 674 40.13 -21.59 28.69
C LEU A 674 40.40 -22.75 29.64
N ARG A 675 39.96 -22.67 30.90
CA ARG A 675 40.10 -23.79 31.83
C ARG A 675 39.39 -25.05 31.36
N TRP A 676 38.24 -24.92 30.68
CA TRP A 676 37.51 -26.06 30.14
C TRP A 676 38.08 -26.57 28.82
N PHE A 677 38.59 -25.68 27.97
CA PHE A 677 38.87 -25.99 26.56
C PHE A 677 40.36 -26.05 26.21
N ALA A 678 41.20 -25.29 26.90
CA ALA A 678 42.62 -25.13 26.61
C ALA A 678 43.38 -24.71 27.89
N ILE A 679 43.43 -25.61 28.87
CA ILE A 679 44.07 -25.31 30.17
C ILE A 679 45.54 -24.92 30.02
N ASP A 680 46.22 -25.44 28.98
CA ASP A 680 47.61 -25.13 28.68
C ASP A 680 47.80 -23.68 28.18
N GLU A 681 46.77 -23.10 27.54
CA GLU A 681 46.79 -21.71 27.05
C GLU A 681 46.41 -20.70 28.15
N LEU A 682 45.76 -21.16 29.24
CA LEU A 682 45.28 -20.29 30.31
C LEU A 682 46.39 -19.44 30.94
N LEU A 683 47.56 -20.04 31.19
CA LEU A 683 48.66 -19.32 31.83
C LEU A 683 49.26 -18.26 30.90
N ALA A 684 49.45 -18.61 29.62
CA ALA A 684 49.95 -17.67 28.61
C ALA A 684 48.98 -16.50 28.41
N PHE A 685 47.67 -16.79 28.34
CA PHE A 685 46.62 -15.75 28.29
C PHE A 685 46.70 -14.80 29.49
N LEU A 686 46.80 -15.32 30.71
CA LEU A 686 46.84 -14.51 31.92
C LEU A 686 48.05 -13.60 31.98
N ASP A 687 49.21 -14.08 31.53
CA ASP A 687 50.43 -13.27 31.49
C ASP A 687 50.27 -12.12 30.48
N VAL A 688 49.84 -12.40 29.25
CA VAL A 688 49.63 -11.38 28.20
C VAL A 688 48.55 -10.36 28.62
N TRP A 689 47.41 -10.84 29.13
CA TRP A 689 46.33 -9.97 29.61
C TRP A 689 46.78 -9.10 30.78
N CYS A 690 47.52 -9.67 31.75
CA CYS A 690 48.03 -8.90 32.89
C CYS A 690 49.08 -7.87 32.48
N ASP A 691 49.93 -8.17 31.51
CA ASP A 691 50.90 -7.21 30.99
C ASP A 691 50.22 -6.06 30.23
N ALA A 692 49.12 -6.36 29.53
CA ALA A 692 48.31 -5.37 28.82
C ALA A 692 47.44 -4.49 29.75
N LEU A 693 47.10 -4.97 30.94
CA LEU A 693 46.29 -4.22 31.91
C LEU A 693 47.02 -2.96 32.38
N TRP A 694 46.30 -1.83 32.33
CA TRP A 694 46.78 -0.54 32.82
C TRP A 694 47.21 -0.64 34.28
N LYS A 695 48.34 0.01 34.61
CA LYS A 695 48.97 -0.04 35.94
C LYS A 695 48.33 0.94 36.92
N THR A 696 47.02 1.05 36.88
CA THR A 696 46.24 2.00 37.69
C THR A 696 45.51 1.26 38.80
N LEU A 697 45.48 1.88 39.98
CA LEU A 697 44.89 1.28 41.18
C LEU A 697 43.41 0.93 41.00
N ARG A 698 42.68 1.74 40.21
CA ARG A 698 41.27 1.52 39.87
C ARG A 698 41.07 0.22 39.09
N GLU A 699 41.95 -0.13 38.17
CA GLU A 699 41.86 -1.35 37.37
C GLU A 699 42.15 -2.58 38.24
N THR A 700 43.07 -2.46 39.20
CA THR A 700 43.28 -3.49 40.23
C THR A 700 42.03 -3.69 41.08
N ASP A 701 41.40 -2.61 41.55
CA ASP A 701 40.19 -2.63 42.36
C ASP A 701 38.96 -3.17 41.60
N GLN A 702 38.77 -2.75 40.36
CA GLN A 702 37.54 -3.04 39.59
C GLN A 702 37.60 -4.34 38.79
N LEU A 703 38.80 -4.87 38.48
CA LEU A 703 38.97 -6.08 37.68
C LEU A 703 39.68 -7.21 38.44
N LEU A 704 40.92 -6.99 38.85
CA LEU A 704 41.77 -8.06 39.38
C LEU A 704 41.26 -8.60 40.72
N LEU A 705 40.86 -7.72 41.63
CA LEU A 705 40.36 -8.14 42.95
C LEU A 705 39.01 -8.88 42.88
N PRO A 706 38.00 -8.42 42.11
CA PRO A 706 36.79 -9.20 41.89
C PRO A 706 37.06 -10.58 41.27
N LEU A 707 37.99 -10.66 40.30
CA LEU A 707 38.39 -11.95 39.71
C LEU A 707 39.05 -12.87 40.73
N ALA A 708 40.03 -12.38 41.48
CA ALA A 708 40.70 -13.16 42.52
C ALA A 708 39.68 -13.68 43.55
N ASN A 709 38.74 -12.83 43.97
CA ASN A 709 37.66 -13.21 44.88
C ASN A 709 36.74 -14.30 44.30
N LEU A 710 36.44 -14.25 43.01
CA LEU A 710 35.65 -15.29 42.34
C LEU A 710 36.35 -16.65 42.31
N PHE A 711 37.69 -16.67 42.22
CA PHE A 711 38.47 -17.89 42.13
C PHE A 711 39.04 -18.40 43.46
N VAL A 712 38.92 -17.64 44.56
CA VAL A 712 39.52 -17.99 45.86
C VAL A 712 39.07 -19.36 46.39
N HIS A 713 37.83 -19.75 46.09
CA HIS A 713 37.24 -21.03 46.49
C HIS A 713 37.24 -22.08 45.37
N VAL A 714 37.53 -21.68 44.13
CA VAL A 714 37.40 -22.55 42.93
C VAL A 714 38.77 -23.01 42.41
N ASP A 715 39.79 -22.18 42.55
CA ASP A 715 41.15 -22.42 42.04
C ASP A 715 42.17 -21.59 42.84
N ALA A 716 42.62 -22.13 43.97
CA ALA A 716 43.58 -21.45 44.84
C ALA A 716 44.91 -21.11 44.14
N PRO A 717 45.51 -21.98 43.29
CA PRO A 717 46.68 -21.64 42.49
C PRO A 717 46.46 -20.42 41.58
N LEU A 718 45.36 -20.40 40.82
CA LEU A 718 45.02 -19.28 39.95
C LEU A 718 44.78 -17.99 40.74
N CYS A 719 44.03 -18.08 41.85
CA CYS A 719 43.80 -16.95 42.74
C CYS A 719 45.12 -16.38 43.30
N ARG A 720 46.06 -17.24 43.72
CA ARG A 720 47.39 -16.81 44.19
C ARG A 720 48.18 -16.10 43.10
N ARG A 721 48.07 -16.53 41.85
CA ARG A 721 48.74 -15.89 40.71
C ARG A 721 48.13 -14.54 40.37
N LEU A 722 46.80 -14.45 40.27
CA LEU A 722 46.08 -13.18 40.09
C LEU A 722 46.40 -12.20 41.22
N PHE A 723 46.47 -12.71 42.44
CA PHE A 723 46.85 -11.95 43.63
C PHE A 723 48.31 -11.48 43.56
N ALA A 724 49.25 -12.37 43.24
CA ALA A 724 50.66 -12.01 43.06
C ALA A 724 50.82 -10.89 42.03
N LEU A 725 50.13 -11.01 40.88
CA LEU A 725 50.11 -10.01 39.82
C LEU A 725 49.50 -8.66 40.26
N ALA A 726 48.47 -8.69 41.11
CA ALA A 726 47.91 -7.48 41.71
C ALA A 726 48.90 -6.79 42.68
N THR A 727 49.72 -7.58 43.40
CA THR A 727 50.69 -7.06 44.38
C THR A 727 52.05 -6.66 43.78
N THR A 728 52.45 -7.21 42.64
CA THR A 728 53.73 -6.89 41.98
C THR A 728 53.65 -5.63 41.10
N LYS A 729 52.45 -5.18 40.75
CA LYS A 729 52.27 -3.89 40.08
C LYS A 729 52.53 -2.75 41.07
N PRO A 730 53.27 -1.71 40.67
CA PRO A 730 53.77 -0.68 41.59
C PRO A 730 52.63 -0.08 42.41
N SER A 731 52.82 -0.13 43.73
CA SER A 731 51.95 0.42 44.75
C SER A 731 51.52 1.85 44.44
N ALA A 732 50.35 2.23 44.96
CA ALA A 732 49.80 3.59 44.98
C ALA A 732 50.81 4.71 45.34
N ASN A 733 51.95 4.38 45.94
CA ASN A 733 53.01 5.32 46.30
C ASN A 733 53.73 5.98 45.09
N SER A 734 53.72 5.40 43.88
CA SER A 734 54.40 6.03 42.73
C SER A 734 53.51 6.97 41.89
N TYR A 735 52.21 7.05 42.15
CA TYR A 735 51.25 7.74 41.28
C TYR A 735 50.78 9.12 41.77
N SER A 736 51.13 9.51 43.01
CA SER A 736 50.80 10.85 43.50
C SER A 736 51.45 11.99 42.69
N GLU A 737 52.48 11.69 41.88
CA GLU A 737 53.17 12.68 41.05
C GLU A 737 52.71 12.73 39.58
N SER A 738 52.09 11.68 39.04
CA SER A 738 51.80 11.59 37.59
C SER A 738 50.45 12.20 37.15
N PHE A 739 49.58 12.57 38.09
CA PHE A 739 48.28 13.17 37.77
C PHE A 739 48.33 14.68 37.41
N SER A 740 49.50 15.31 37.53
CA SER A 740 49.68 16.73 37.22
C SER A 740 49.79 17.06 35.72
N TYR A 741 49.96 16.06 34.83
CA TYR A 741 50.33 16.33 33.43
C TYR A 741 49.31 15.93 32.34
N ALA A 742 48.19 15.29 32.70
CA ALA A 742 47.23 14.77 31.71
C ALA A 742 46.00 15.67 31.40
N TYR A 743 45.89 16.86 32.01
CA TYR A 743 44.76 17.78 31.82
C TYR A 743 45.13 19.04 31.00
N GLY A 744 45.83 18.83 29.89
CA GLY A 744 46.25 19.87 28.94
C GLY A 744 45.55 19.77 27.59
N SER A 745 44.24 19.52 27.55
CA SER A 745 43.43 19.76 26.34
C SER A 745 42.01 20.12 26.79
N ARG A 746 41.81 21.41 27.05
CA ARG A 746 40.49 22.04 27.11
C ARG A 746 40.14 22.32 25.66
N ASP A 747 39.28 21.50 25.08
CA ASP A 747 38.24 21.93 24.16
C ASP A 747 37.40 20.69 23.84
N VAL A 748 36.07 20.86 23.84
CA VAL A 748 35.03 19.82 23.75
C VAL A 748 34.74 19.13 25.10
N TRP A 749 33.45 18.98 25.44
CA TRP A 749 32.83 18.43 26.68
C TRP A 749 32.44 19.46 27.76
N GLY A 750 31.16 19.85 27.73
CA GLY A 750 30.51 20.76 28.66
C GLY A 750 30.18 20.13 30.03
N SER A 751 30.46 20.90 31.07
CA SER A 751 29.75 21.04 32.36
C SER A 751 29.17 19.80 33.07
N THR A 752 29.97 18.78 33.40
CA THR A 752 29.73 17.91 34.58
C THR A 752 30.99 17.11 34.93
N PHE A 753 32.01 17.74 35.54
CA PHE A 753 33.12 17.00 36.16
C PHE A 753 33.27 17.38 37.64
N PRO A 754 33.50 16.40 38.54
CA PRO A 754 33.71 16.65 39.98
C PRO A 754 34.91 17.56 40.23
N ARG A 755 34.87 18.35 41.31
CA ARG A 755 35.99 19.21 41.70
C ARG A 755 37.21 18.34 42.04
N ALA A 756 38.42 18.85 41.79
CA ALA A 756 39.67 18.12 42.05
C ALA A 756 39.85 17.59 43.50
N ALA A 757 39.10 18.14 44.46
CA ALA A 757 39.03 17.64 45.83
C ALA A 757 38.32 16.28 45.94
N ASP A 758 37.29 16.02 45.12
CA ASP A 758 36.51 14.77 45.12
C ASP A 758 37.32 13.61 44.53
N ALA A 759 38.24 13.90 43.60
CA ALA A 759 39.11 12.89 43.00
C ALA A 759 40.12 12.29 44.01
N ARG A 760 40.72 13.13 44.86
CA ARG A 760 41.67 12.66 45.90
C ARG A 760 40.98 11.85 46.99
N SER A 761 39.76 12.24 47.38
CA SER A 761 38.95 11.48 48.34
C SER A 761 38.56 10.09 47.80
N ASN A 762 38.19 10.01 46.52
CA ASN A 762 37.87 8.74 45.87
C ASN A 762 39.09 7.82 45.74
N GLU A 763 40.28 8.35 45.47
CA GLU A 763 41.49 7.54 45.33
C GLU A 763 41.96 6.96 46.68
N ALA A 764 41.94 7.77 47.75
CA ALA A 764 42.22 7.27 49.11
C ALA A 764 41.25 6.15 49.52
N ALA A 765 39.95 6.31 49.21
CA ALA A 765 38.95 5.28 49.46
C ALA A 765 39.16 4.01 48.63
N VAL A 766 39.77 4.10 47.44
CA VAL A 766 40.15 2.93 46.62
C VAL A 766 41.40 2.25 47.19
N VAL A 767 42.41 3.00 47.67
CA VAL A 767 43.60 2.43 48.33
C VAL A 767 43.21 1.59 49.55
N ASP A 768 42.39 2.15 50.45
CA ASP A 768 41.96 1.45 51.67
C ASP A 768 41.11 0.22 51.34
N ARG A 769 40.26 0.32 50.32
CA ARG A 769 39.43 -0.80 49.84
C ARG A 769 40.29 -1.91 49.24
N VAL A 770 41.23 -1.58 48.36
CA VAL A 770 42.17 -2.53 47.76
C VAL A 770 42.95 -3.27 48.85
N ALA A 771 43.51 -2.53 49.82
CA ALA A 771 44.25 -3.13 50.93
C ALA A 771 43.37 -4.08 51.78
N THR A 772 42.13 -3.68 52.08
CA THR A 772 41.17 -4.49 52.86
C THR A 772 40.76 -5.76 52.11
N VAL A 773 40.47 -5.66 50.81
CA VAL A 773 40.10 -6.82 49.98
C VAL A 773 41.29 -7.76 49.84
N ILE A 774 42.51 -7.23 49.65
CA ILE A 774 43.75 -8.02 49.61
C ILE A 774 43.93 -8.81 50.91
N ALA A 775 43.81 -8.16 52.07
CA ALA A 775 43.93 -8.82 53.37
C ALA A 775 42.86 -9.91 53.57
N THR A 776 41.63 -9.66 53.12
CA THR A 776 40.51 -10.60 53.17
C THR A 776 40.78 -11.84 52.30
N LEU A 777 41.24 -11.64 51.06
CA LEU A 777 41.57 -12.73 50.14
C LEU A 777 42.74 -13.58 50.65
N GLN A 778 43.75 -12.96 51.26
CA GLN A 778 44.84 -13.69 51.91
C GLN A 778 44.33 -14.58 53.05
N ALA A 779 43.46 -14.05 53.91
CA ALA A 779 42.85 -14.83 54.99
C ALA A 779 42.00 -16.00 54.45
N GLN A 780 41.24 -15.78 53.38
CA GLN A 780 40.45 -16.81 52.70
C GLN A 780 41.32 -17.89 52.03
N LEU A 781 42.45 -17.52 51.41
CA LEU A 781 43.40 -18.47 50.84
C LEU A 781 44.05 -19.33 51.93
N CYS A 782 44.44 -18.73 53.06
CA CYS A 782 45.02 -19.44 54.20
C CYS A 782 44.04 -20.44 54.82
N THR A 783 42.75 -20.12 54.90
CA THR A 783 41.71 -21.01 55.42
C THR A 783 41.36 -22.12 54.43
N SER A 784 41.18 -21.80 53.13
CA SER A 784 40.92 -22.78 52.06
C SER A 784 41.99 -23.88 52.00
N THR A 785 43.26 -23.50 52.13
CA THR A 785 44.38 -24.46 52.09
C THR A 785 44.34 -25.47 53.26
N LYS A 786 43.85 -25.07 54.45
CA LYS A 786 43.68 -25.98 55.59
C LYS A 786 42.57 -26.99 55.33
N THR A 787 41.40 -26.53 54.86
CA THR A 787 40.27 -27.40 54.52
C THR A 787 40.59 -28.45 53.45
N THR A 788 41.33 -28.09 52.39
CA THR A 788 41.65 -29.05 51.31
C THR A 788 42.64 -30.13 51.76
N VAL A 789 43.57 -29.78 52.66
CA VAL A 789 44.50 -30.74 53.28
C VAL A 789 43.75 -31.68 54.21
N ASP A 790 42.81 -31.17 55.00
CA ASP A 790 41.98 -31.98 55.90
C ASP A 790 41.04 -32.91 55.13
N VAL A 791 40.38 -32.44 54.06
CA VAL A 791 39.54 -33.28 53.19
C VAL A 791 40.36 -34.34 52.46
N LYS A 792 41.54 -34.02 51.92
CA LYS A 792 42.43 -35.04 51.31
C LYS A 792 42.90 -36.06 52.33
N ASN A 793 43.22 -35.64 53.55
CA ASN A 793 43.61 -36.54 54.64
C ASN A 793 42.45 -37.45 55.07
N ASP A 794 41.22 -36.94 55.14
CA ASP A 794 40.04 -37.75 55.45
C ASP A 794 39.63 -38.67 54.30
N THR A 795 39.72 -38.22 53.05
CA THR A 795 39.45 -39.08 51.88
C THR A 795 40.50 -40.20 51.79
N THR A 796 41.76 -39.90 52.09
CA THR A 796 42.86 -40.88 52.16
C THR A 796 42.71 -41.83 53.34
N ARG A 797 42.20 -41.35 54.49
CA ARG A 797 41.83 -42.19 55.64
C ARG A 797 40.63 -43.07 55.34
N GLN A 798 39.60 -42.57 54.64
CA GLN A 798 38.44 -43.36 54.21
C GLN A 798 38.80 -44.41 53.16
N THR A 799 39.61 -44.08 52.15
CA THR A 799 40.10 -45.10 51.19
C THR A 799 41.03 -46.12 51.84
N LYS A 800 41.84 -45.73 52.83
CA LYS A 800 42.60 -46.71 53.65
C LYS A 800 41.70 -47.55 54.58
N ARG A 801 40.55 -47.02 55.01
CA ARG A 801 39.54 -47.75 55.79
C ARG A 801 38.65 -48.66 54.95
N GLN A 802 38.43 -48.36 53.68
CA GLN A 802 37.70 -49.22 52.73
C GLN A 802 38.59 -50.33 52.12
N ARG A 803 39.92 -50.15 52.15
CA ARG A 803 40.91 -51.17 51.74
C ARG A 803 41.35 -52.10 52.87
N ARG A 804 40.97 -51.82 54.11
CA ARG A 804 41.07 -52.72 55.26
C ARG A 804 39.71 -53.33 55.51
#